data_AF-A0A966F7W2-F1
#
_entry.id   AF-A0A966F7W2-F1
#
_cell.length_a   1.000
_cell.length_b   1.000
_cell.length_c   1.000
_cell.angle_alpha   90.00
_cell.angle_beta   90.00
_cell.angle_gamma   90.00
#
_symmetry.space_group_name_H-M   'P 1'
#
loop_
_entity.id
_entity.type
_entity.pdbx_description
1 polymer ?
#
loop_
_entity_poly.entity_id
_entity_poly.type
_entity_poly.pdbx_seq_one_letter_code
_entity_poly.pdbx_strand_id
1 'polypeptide(L)'
;YVRRGEDGEPVETPEEMFWRVAYHIAKAEEAWGGDVITRAREFYVLLTSKKFFPNSPTFTGAGTPLGQLAACFVLPITDDMGRDPAGIFQSLRDAALIQQTGGGNGFSFSRLRPKGALVKSSAGQATGPVGFLRVYDHAFGEIAQGGTRRGANMGVLRVDHPDIEDFITCKTDENQITNFNISVGITDAFMRAVRDDAEWELRFPDVHSSEYRGFRGTLEQAEQAGVPIRVYRKVRARELFNKIVQQAHHNGEPGMLFLDTINRSNPVPHLYQLEATNPCGEQALGAYENCCLGSVNLAEHCGPDGTVDWDSLRRSVELSARFLDDVVDANAYVPAVPQLKVAAHRARRIGLGIMGLADLMYHVGVRYGSEEGQEFGAQAMEFVRYHAMRTSVELAKERGPFPAIEGSIYDMEDITWTPPKSLVKYEHDWGRPLLDWEEIAEGIRRHGIRNAAQTTVAPTGTIATVAGCEGYGCEPVFALAYVRHVNDNGKDLQLTYASPQFEKALKAAGLEAEARREIVEKVLEHGACQNIPEVPESIRHIFVVSTDISAEEHVRMQAAMQAFVDNSLSKTINFPEAATEEDVAKAYLLAWELGCKGITVYVTGSREKVVLETKATAGKKQGIVVENFRSSSEEGRRRDVSADILATQLAAWHETKKPRPRALVGRTYRVETPLGKAFVTVNENGGQQPFEVFINTAKAGSETAAVSEAIGRLISYVLRLASPIAPRDR
;
A
#
# COMPACT_ATOMS: atom_id res chain seq x y z
N TYR A 1 1.11 -18.34 7.59
CA TYR A 1 0.41 -18.96 6.44
C TYR A 1 0.00 -20.39 6.76
N VAL A 2 0.90 -21.20 7.33
CA VAL A 2 0.55 -22.48 7.95
C VAL A 2 -0.57 -22.29 8.99
N ARG A 3 -1.63 -23.09 8.87
CA ARG A 3 -2.76 -23.10 9.81
C ARG A 3 -2.31 -23.54 11.20
N ARG A 4 -2.92 -22.96 12.22
CA ARG A 4 -2.75 -23.33 13.63
C ARG A 4 -4.05 -23.88 14.19
N GLY A 5 -3.94 -24.87 15.08
CA GLY A 5 -5.06 -25.50 15.78
C GLY A 5 -5.60 -24.63 16.91
N GLU A 6 -6.58 -25.15 17.64
CA GLU A 6 -7.15 -24.47 18.81
C GLU A 6 -6.13 -24.29 19.95
N ASP A 7 -5.11 -25.15 19.99
CA ASP A 7 -3.96 -25.09 20.88
C ASP A 7 -2.91 -24.04 20.45
N GLY A 8 -3.10 -23.42 19.28
CA GLY A 8 -2.16 -22.48 18.70
C GLY A 8 -0.98 -23.15 17.98
N GLU A 9 -0.89 -24.48 17.95
CA GLU A 9 0.21 -25.19 17.29
C GLU A 9 -0.06 -25.41 15.79
N PRO A 10 0.97 -25.49 14.94
CA PRO A 10 0.79 -25.79 13.52
C PRO A 10 0.04 -27.11 13.30
N VAL A 11 -1.03 -27.09 12.52
CA VAL A 11 -1.83 -28.28 12.14
C VAL A 11 -1.60 -28.73 10.70
N GLU A 12 -0.67 -28.08 10.00
CA GLU A 12 -0.21 -28.48 8.68
C GLU A 12 1.28 -28.14 8.52
N THR A 13 2.00 -28.88 7.68
CA THR A 13 3.36 -28.53 7.25
C THR A 13 3.34 -27.49 6.12
N PRO A 14 4.47 -26.85 5.78
CA PRO A 14 4.56 -26.00 4.59
C PRO A 14 4.15 -26.72 3.30
N GLU A 15 4.52 -27.99 3.13
CA GLU A 15 4.14 -28.82 1.98
C GLU A 15 2.62 -29.04 1.94
N GLU A 16 2.00 -29.37 3.08
CA GLU A 16 0.56 -29.53 3.19
C GLU A 16 -0.18 -28.21 2.92
N MET A 17 0.37 -27.07 3.38
CA MET A 17 -0.14 -25.74 3.09
C MET A 17 -0.10 -25.44 1.58
N PHE A 18 1.02 -25.71 0.89
CA PHE A 18 1.11 -25.53 -0.56
C PHE A 18 0.14 -26.45 -1.30
N TRP A 19 0.00 -27.71 -0.88
CA TRP A 19 -0.96 -28.64 -1.48
C TRP A 19 -2.41 -28.18 -1.27
N ARG A 20 -2.76 -27.73 -0.07
CA ARG A 20 -4.09 -27.15 0.23
C ARG A 20 -4.41 -26.00 -0.71
N VAL A 21 -3.49 -25.05 -0.87
CA VAL A 21 -3.69 -23.90 -1.77
C VAL A 21 -3.84 -24.37 -3.21
N ALA A 22 -2.88 -25.15 -3.72
CA ALA A 22 -2.89 -25.63 -5.10
C ALA A 22 -4.16 -26.43 -5.44
N TYR A 23 -4.54 -27.38 -4.59
CA TYR A 23 -5.72 -28.21 -4.77
C TYR A 23 -7.01 -27.40 -4.69
N HIS A 24 -7.11 -26.47 -3.74
CA HIS A 24 -8.31 -25.64 -3.59
C HIS A 24 -8.56 -24.75 -4.81
N ILE A 25 -7.50 -24.13 -5.37
CA ILE A 25 -7.61 -23.32 -6.58
C ILE A 25 -7.93 -24.21 -7.80
N ALA A 26 -7.22 -25.33 -7.96
CA ALA A 26 -7.46 -26.26 -9.07
C ALA A 26 -8.87 -26.86 -9.10
N LYS A 27 -9.63 -26.84 -7.99
CA LYS A 27 -11.04 -27.26 -8.01
C LYS A 27 -11.91 -26.42 -8.95
N ALA A 28 -11.54 -25.15 -9.20
CA ALA A 28 -12.28 -24.32 -10.15
C ALA A 28 -12.29 -24.90 -11.57
N GLU A 29 -11.28 -25.71 -11.93
CA GLU A 29 -11.20 -26.40 -13.22
C GLU A 29 -12.34 -27.38 -13.48
N GLU A 30 -12.96 -27.93 -12.43
CA GLU A 30 -14.09 -28.87 -12.57
C GLU A 30 -15.26 -28.23 -13.32
N ALA A 31 -15.52 -26.94 -13.09
CA ALA A 31 -16.55 -26.19 -13.80
C ALA A 31 -16.29 -26.05 -15.30
N TRP A 32 -15.05 -26.28 -15.73
CA TRP A 32 -14.58 -26.16 -17.11
C TRP A 32 -14.18 -27.51 -17.70
N GLY A 33 -14.51 -28.63 -17.03
CA GLY A 33 -14.20 -29.99 -17.50
C GLY A 33 -12.72 -30.38 -17.38
N GLY A 34 -11.92 -29.66 -16.61
CA GLY A 34 -10.50 -29.93 -16.39
C GLY A 34 -10.23 -31.01 -15.33
N ASP A 35 -9.07 -31.66 -15.42
CA ASP A 35 -8.59 -32.61 -14.41
C ASP A 35 -7.99 -31.86 -13.21
N VAL A 36 -8.76 -31.82 -12.12
CA VAL A 36 -8.41 -31.17 -10.85
C VAL A 36 -7.08 -31.67 -10.28
N ILE A 37 -6.80 -32.99 -10.32
CA ILE A 37 -5.59 -33.54 -9.70
C ILE A 37 -4.36 -33.22 -10.53
N THR A 38 -4.48 -33.30 -11.85
CA THR A 38 -3.39 -32.91 -12.75
C THR A 38 -3.07 -31.43 -12.58
N ARG A 39 -4.08 -30.55 -12.60
CA ARG A 39 -3.85 -29.11 -12.40
C ARG A 39 -3.30 -28.81 -11.00
N ALA A 40 -3.82 -29.46 -9.96
CA ALA A 40 -3.33 -29.28 -8.59
C ALA A 40 -1.84 -29.61 -8.47
N ARG A 41 -1.35 -30.64 -9.15
CA ARG A 41 0.08 -30.99 -9.17
C ARG A 41 0.92 -29.91 -9.85
N GLU A 42 0.46 -29.37 -10.98
CA GLU A 42 1.17 -28.29 -11.67
C GLU A 42 1.24 -27.02 -10.80
N PHE A 43 0.13 -26.62 -10.21
CA PHE A 43 0.08 -25.50 -9.26
C PHE A 43 0.95 -25.76 -8.03
N TYR A 44 0.96 -26.99 -7.50
CA TYR A 44 1.80 -27.36 -6.38
C TYR A 44 3.29 -27.21 -6.71
N VAL A 45 3.72 -27.67 -7.89
CA VAL A 45 5.11 -27.51 -8.35
C VAL A 45 5.44 -26.04 -8.56
N LEU A 46 4.52 -25.25 -9.14
CA LEU A 46 4.70 -23.81 -9.34
C LEU A 46 4.95 -23.08 -8.00
N LEU A 47 4.17 -23.40 -6.96
CA LEU A 47 4.31 -22.79 -5.63
C LEU A 47 5.56 -23.31 -4.90
N THR A 48 5.79 -24.62 -4.86
CA THR A 48 6.91 -25.20 -4.10
C THR A 48 8.27 -24.91 -4.72
N SER A 49 8.35 -24.71 -6.04
CA SER A 49 9.54 -24.19 -6.72
C SER A 49 9.73 -22.68 -6.54
N LYS A 50 8.83 -21.99 -5.82
CA LYS A 50 8.86 -20.54 -5.56
C LYS A 50 8.85 -19.64 -6.80
N LYS A 51 8.60 -20.20 -7.98
CA LYS A 51 8.55 -19.48 -9.26
C LYS A 51 7.37 -18.52 -9.35
N PHE A 52 6.35 -18.73 -8.52
CA PHE A 52 5.22 -17.83 -8.37
C PHE A 52 4.62 -17.98 -6.98
N PHE A 53 4.20 -16.87 -6.40
CA PHE A 53 3.33 -16.86 -5.23
C PHE A 53 2.09 -16.00 -5.45
N PRO A 54 0.90 -16.48 -5.06
CA PRO A 54 -0.27 -15.63 -4.97
C PRO A 54 -0.14 -14.69 -3.78
N ASN A 55 -1.03 -13.70 -3.70
CA ASN A 55 -1.09 -12.80 -2.56
C ASN A 55 -1.30 -13.52 -1.21
N SER A 56 -0.99 -12.82 -0.11
CA SER A 56 -1.19 -13.35 1.25
C SER A 56 -2.62 -13.87 1.52
N PRO A 57 -3.69 -13.17 1.08
CA PRO A 57 -5.06 -13.65 1.27
C PRO A 57 -5.32 -15.01 0.64
N THR A 58 -4.77 -15.32 -0.53
CA THR A 58 -4.90 -16.64 -1.14
C THR A 58 -4.28 -17.74 -0.28
N PHE A 59 -3.09 -17.51 0.31
CA PHE A 59 -2.49 -18.48 1.24
C PHE A 59 -3.35 -18.73 2.48
N THR A 60 -3.94 -17.67 3.05
CA THR A 60 -4.74 -17.75 4.28
C THR A 60 -6.17 -18.21 4.05
N GLY A 61 -6.74 -17.94 2.87
CA GLY A 61 -8.14 -18.17 2.53
C GLY A 61 -8.40 -19.51 1.83
N ALA A 62 -7.46 -20.00 1.02
CA ALA A 62 -7.69 -21.18 0.19
C ALA A 62 -7.93 -22.43 1.05
N GLY A 63 -9.09 -23.06 0.90
CA GLY A 63 -9.45 -24.26 1.68
C GLY A 63 -9.66 -23.99 3.18
N THR A 64 -9.95 -22.75 3.57
CA THR A 64 -10.27 -22.36 4.95
C THR A 64 -11.69 -21.79 5.06
N PRO A 65 -12.29 -21.74 6.26
CA PRO A 65 -13.62 -21.14 6.45
C PRO A 65 -13.71 -19.65 6.06
N LEU A 66 -12.58 -18.92 6.07
CA LEU A 66 -12.54 -17.52 5.65
C LEU A 66 -12.82 -17.37 4.15
N GLY A 67 -12.22 -18.25 3.34
CA GLY A 67 -12.47 -18.38 1.89
C GLY A 67 -12.13 -17.17 1.01
N GLN A 68 -11.78 -16.01 1.57
CA GLN A 68 -11.43 -14.82 0.80
C GLN A 68 -9.98 -14.89 0.29
N LEU A 69 -9.84 -14.86 -1.03
CA LEU A 69 -8.59 -14.97 -1.79
C LEU A 69 -8.20 -13.63 -2.44
N ALA A 70 -9.18 -12.81 -2.82
CA ALA A 70 -8.95 -11.46 -3.31
C ALA A 70 -8.46 -10.54 -2.18
N ALA A 71 -7.48 -9.68 -2.47
CA ALA A 71 -6.83 -8.88 -1.44
C ALA A 71 -7.53 -7.56 -1.12
N CYS A 72 -8.09 -6.92 -2.14
CA CYS A 72 -8.62 -5.57 -2.05
C CYS A 72 -9.81 -5.40 -2.98
N PHE A 73 -10.61 -4.37 -2.72
CA PHE A 73 -11.78 -4.00 -3.51
C PHE A 73 -11.89 -2.48 -3.62
N VAL A 74 -12.50 -1.96 -4.68
CA VAL A 74 -12.86 -0.53 -4.77
C VAL A 74 -14.36 -0.39 -4.64
N LEU A 75 -14.81 0.46 -3.72
CA LEU A 75 -16.23 0.67 -3.45
C LEU A 75 -16.68 2.05 -3.92
N PRO A 76 -17.84 2.15 -4.60
CA PRO A 76 -18.40 3.43 -4.98
C PRO A 76 -18.91 4.20 -3.75
N ILE A 77 -18.89 5.52 -3.83
CA ILE A 77 -19.58 6.39 -2.87
C ILE A 77 -20.47 7.34 -3.66
N THR A 78 -21.77 7.30 -3.40
CA THR A 78 -22.74 8.25 -3.92
C THR A 78 -23.11 9.29 -2.86
N ASP A 79 -23.50 10.48 -3.31
CA ASP A 79 -23.92 11.60 -2.47
C ASP A 79 -25.33 11.40 -1.88
N ASP A 80 -25.47 10.32 -1.11
CA ASP A 80 -26.67 9.89 -0.38
C ASP A 80 -26.25 9.20 0.93
N MET A 81 -27.06 9.31 1.99
CA MET A 81 -26.69 8.78 3.31
C MET A 81 -26.74 7.25 3.41
N GLY A 82 -27.45 6.55 2.53
CA GLY A 82 -27.60 5.08 2.57
C GLY A 82 -28.92 4.52 2.04
N ARG A 83 -29.78 5.34 1.42
CA ARG A 83 -30.92 4.88 0.62
C ARG A 83 -30.46 4.31 -0.71
N ASP A 84 -29.43 4.91 -1.28
CA ASP A 84 -28.73 4.42 -2.45
C ASP A 84 -27.86 3.20 -2.06
N PRO A 85 -27.81 2.13 -2.87
CA PRO A 85 -26.96 0.97 -2.59
C PRO A 85 -25.46 1.29 -2.48
N ALA A 86 -25.03 2.43 -3.01
CA ALA A 86 -23.67 2.95 -2.89
C ALA A 86 -23.60 4.23 -2.03
N GLY A 87 -24.63 4.52 -1.23
CA GLY A 87 -24.66 5.67 -0.32
C GLY A 87 -23.62 5.56 0.79
N ILE A 88 -23.23 6.68 1.38
CA ILE A 88 -22.12 6.83 2.33
C ILE A 88 -22.10 5.74 3.42
N PHE A 89 -23.16 5.58 4.21
CA PHE A 89 -23.11 4.57 5.29
C PHE A 89 -23.33 3.14 4.82
N GLN A 90 -23.92 2.96 3.63
CA GLN A 90 -24.04 1.63 3.02
C GLN A 90 -22.68 1.15 2.49
N SER A 91 -21.92 2.02 1.81
CA SER A 91 -20.54 1.73 1.40
C SER A 91 -19.60 1.52 2.59
N LEU A 92 -19.78 2.26 3.70
CA LEU A 92 -19.05 1.99 4.94
C LEU A 92 -19.35 0.60 5.51
N ARG A 93 -20.64 0.22 5.57
CA ARG A 93 -21.06 -1.11 6.02
C ARG A 93 -20.42 -2.19 5.16
N ASP A 94 -20.47 -2.06 3.84
CA ASP A 94 -19.91 -3.04 2.92
C ASP A 94 -18.39 -3.14 3.08
N ALA A 95 -17.69 -2.01 3.19
CA ALA A 95 -16.26 -1.94 3.46
C ALA A 95 -15.85 -2.63 4.77
N ALA A 96 -16.65 -2.44 5.84
CA ALA A 96 -16.42 -3.06 7.13
C ALA A 96 -16.52 -4.59 7.06
N LEU A 97 -17.52 -5.10 6.33
CA LEU A 97 -17.70 -6.54 6.12
C LEU A 97 -16.56 -7.15 5.29
N ILE A 98 -16.02 -6.41 4.33
CA ILE A 98 -14.84 -6.81 3.54
C ILE A 98 -13.57 -6.82 4.38
N GLN A 99 -13.39 -5.85 5.29
CA GLN A 99 -12.25 -5.84 6.20
C GLN A 99 -12.32 -6.95 7.24
N GLN A 100 -13.53 -7.31 7.69
CA GLN A 100 -13.73 -8.44 8.61
C GLN A 100 -13.15 -9.74 8.04
N THR A 101 -13.20 -9.91 6.72
CA THR A 101 -12.62 -11.06 6.00
C THR A 101 -11.17 -10.82 5.54
N GLY A 102 -10.54 -9.71 5.96
CA GLY A 102 -9.12 -9.40 5.71
C GLY A 102 -8.82 -8.63 4.41
N GLY A 103 -9.85 -8.10 3.73
CA GLY A 103 -9.73 -7.32 2.50
C GLY A 103 -9.48 -5.83 2.75
N GLY A 104 -8.67 -5.20 1.88
CA GLY A 104 -8.50 -3.74 1.86
C GLY A 104 -9.53 -3.05 0.96
N ASN A 105 -9.71 -1.73 1.12
CA ASN A 105 -10.70 -0.97 0.34
C ASN A 105 -10.12 0.28 -0.32
N GLY A 106 -10.60 0.63 -1.51
CA GLY A 106 -10.34 1.91 -2.16
C GLY A 106 -11.63 2.70 -2.37
N PHE A 107 -11.55 4.02 -2.28
CA PHE A 107 -12.71 4.91 -2.38
C PHE A 107 -12.36 6.18 -3.16
N SER A 108 -13.27 6.60 -4.03
CA SER A 108 -13.31 7.99 -4.52
C SER A 108 -14.34 8.77 -3.71
N PHE A 109 -13.90 9.81 -3.03
CA PHE A 109 -14.76 10.76 -2.33
C PHE A 109 -15.19 11.93 -3.24
N SER A 110 -14.79 11.90 -4.52
CA SER A 110 -14.96 13.00 -5.48
C SER A 110 -16.41 13.29 -5.86
N ARG A 111 -17.32 12.35 -5.60
CA ARG A 111 -18.76 12.51 -5.88
C ARG A 111 -19.53 13.13 -4.71
N LEU A 112 -18.91 13.29 -3.55
CA LEU A 112 -19.58 13.88 -2.38
C LEU A 112 -19.68 15.38 -2.51
N ARG A 113 -20.84 15.94 -2.12
CA ARG A 113 -21.03 17.39 -2.20
C ARG A 113 -20.01 18.15 -1.34
N PRO A 114 -19.63 19.37 -1.75
CA PRO A 114 -18.71 20.22 -1.00
C PRO A 114 -19.19 20.56 0.42
N LYS A 115 -18.24 20.83 1.31
CA LYS A 115 -18.49 21.38 2.64
C LYS A 115 -19.29 22.68 2.54
N GLY A 116 -20.25 22.87 3.43
CA GLY A 116 -21.14 24.03 3.43
C GLY A 116 -22.32 23.93 2.45
N ALA A 117 -22.36 22.93 1.56
CA ALA A 117 -23.49 22.70 0.66
C ALA A 117 -24.79 22.41 1.45
N LEU A 118 -25.92 22.93 0.97
CA LEU A 118 -27.21 22.77 1.65
C LEU A 118 -27.68 21.31 1.63
N VAL A 119 -28.11 20.81 2.80
CA VAL A 119 -28.78 19.51 2.94
C VAL A 119 -30.28 19.76 3.10
N LYS A 120 -31.02 19.64 1.99
CA LYS A 120 -32.44 20.02 1.91
C LYS A 120 -33.33 19.32 2.96
N SER A 121 -33.04 18.06 3.30
CA SER A 121 -33.86 17.28 4.24
C SER A 121 -33.71 17.70 5.71
N SER A 122 -32.56 18.25 6.10
CA SER A 122 -32.26 18.65 7.47
C SER A 122 -32.14 20.16 7.66
N ALA A 123 -32.23 20.94 6.58
CA ALA A 123 -31.92 22.37 6.54
C ALA A 123 -30.52 22.74 7.07
N GLY A 124 -29.61 21.75 7.15
CA GLY A 124 -28.24 21.91 7.61
C GLY A 124 -27.23 22.07 6.48
N GLN A 125 -25.94 22.12 6.85
CA GLN A 125 -24.81 22.18 5.92
C GLN A 125 -24.06 20.85 5.89
N ALA A 126 -23.55 20.47 4.72
CA ALA A 126 -22.71 19.29 4.56
C ALA A 126 -21.31 19.49 5.17
N THR A 127 -20.75 18.42 5.72
CA THR A 127 -19.37 18.37 6.24
C THR A 127 -18.31 18.19 5.16
N GLY A 128 -18.72 17.85 3.94
CA GLY A 128 -17.83 17.58 2.80
C GLY A 128 -17.14 16.20 2.86
N PRO A 129 -16.37 15.84 1.82
CA PRO A 129 -15.69 14.56 1.71
C PRO A 129 -14.69 14.31 2.85
N VAL A 130 -13.93 15.32 3.29
CA VAL A 130 -12.96 15.16 4.39
C VAL A 130 -13.64 14.82 5.72
N GLY A 131 -14.85 15.35 5.95
CA GLY A 131 -15.65 14.99 7.13
C GLY A 131 -16.03 13.51 7.14
N PHE A 132 -16.48 12.97 6.01
CA PHE A 132 -16.83 11.55 5.89
C PHE A 132 -15.60 10.63 5.85
N LEU A 133 -14.47 11.09 5.30
CA LEU A 133 -13.20 10.38 5.39
C LEU A 133 -12.81 10.13 6.85
N ARG A 134 -12.97 11.14 7.74
CA ARG A 134 -12.73 10.96 9.19
C ARG A 134 -13.67 9.94 9.82
N VAL A 135 -14.94 9.92 9.41
CA VAL A 135 -15.91 8.91 9.89
C VAL A 135 -15.46 7.50 9.50
N TYR A 136 -15.03 7.30 8.24
CA TYR A 136 -14.52 6.03 7.77
C TYR A 136 -13.24 5.64 8.52
N ASP A 137 -12.31 6.59 8.70
CA ASP A 137 -11.05 6.35 9.42
C ASP A 137 -11.30 5.83 10.84
N HIS A 138 -12.16 6.51 11.60
CA HIS A 138 -12.52 6.07 12.95
C HIS A 138 -13.19 4.70 12.96
N ALA A 139 -14.14 4.45 12.06
CA ALA A 139 -14.83 3.16 11.97
C ALA A 139 -13.86 2.00 11.70
N PHE A 140 -12.91 2.17 10.77
CA PHE A 140 -11.91 1.14 10.47
C PHE A 140 -10.88 0.97 11.59
N GLY A 141 -10.56 2.03 12.34
CA GLY A 141 -9.75 1.94 13.55
C GLY A 141 -10.33 0.99 14.60
N GLU A 142 -11.65 0.98 14.77
CA GLU A 142 -12.35 0.07 15.70
C GLU A 142 -12.40 -1.37 15.16
N ILE A 143 -12.67 -1.56 13.87
CA ILE A 143 -12.73 -2.89 13.24
C ILE A 143 -11.38 -3.61 13.29
N ALA A 144 -10.29 -2.86 13.11
CA ALA A 144 -8.93 -3.39 13.13
C ALA A 144 -8.54 -4.05 14.48
N GLN A 145 -9.22 -3.72 15.58
CA GLN A 145 -8.94 -4.32 16.90
C GLN A 145 -9.47 -5.76 17.04
N GLY A 146 -10.41 -6.19 16.18
CA GLY A 146 -11.07 -7.49 16.27
C GLY A 146 -10.56 -8.57 15.29
N GLY A 147 -9.69 -8.22 14.33
CA GLY A 147 -9.23 -9.12 13.27
C GLY A 147 -7.76 -9.52 13.38
N THR A 148 -7.37 -10.62 12.72
CA THR A 148 -5.97 -11.07 12.63
C THR A 148 -5.10 -10.18 11.72
N ARG A 149 -5.70 -9.24 10.96
CA ARG A 149 -5.02 -8.30 10.06
C ARG A 149 -5.76 -6.95 10.03
N ARG A 150 -5.01 -5.83 10.06
CA ARG A 150 -5.53 -4.48 9.81
C ARG A 150 -5.76 -4.28 8.31
N GLY A 151 -7.00 -4.01 7.90
CA GLY A 151 -7.33 -3.66 6.52
C GLY A 151 -6.77 -2.29 6.14
N ALA A 152 -6.15 -2.19 4.96
CA ALA A 152 -5.66 -0.91 4.43
C ALA A 152 -6.74 -0.22 3.60
N ASN A 153 -6.75 1.12 3.60
CA ASN A 153 -7.70 1.90 2.82
C ASN A 153 -7.00 2.94 1.93
N MET A 154 -7.55 3.21 0.74
CA MET A 154 -7.17 4.32 -0.14
C MET A 154 -8.33 5.32 -0.23
N GLY A 155 -8.03 6.60 -0.01
CA GLY A 155 -8.95 7.70 -0.26
C GLY A 155 -8.46 8.53 -1.43
N VAL A 156 -9.32 8.76 -2.42
CA VAL A 156 -9.00 9.60 -3.58
C VAL A 156 -9.97 10.77 -3.64
N LEU A 157 -9.42 11.97 -3.86
CA LEU A 157 -10.20 13.16 -4.20
C LEU A 157 -9.64 13.82 -5.45
N ARG A 158 -10.51 14.06 -6.43
CA ARG A 158 -10.14 14.71 -7.69
C ARG A 158 -9.75 16.17 -7.48
N VAL A 159 -8.75 16.63 -8.22
CA VAL A 159 -8.10 17.95 -8.06
C VAL A 159 -9.02 19.16 -8.24
N ASP A 160 -10.10 19.04 -9.01
CA ASP A 160 -11.09 20.13 -9.21
C ASP A 160 -12.06 20.27 -8.03
N HIS A 161 -12.09 19.33 -7.08
CA HIS A 161 -13.09 19.32 -6.03
C HIS A 161 -12.93 20.56 -5.11
N PRO A 162 -14.02 21.27 -4.73
CA PRO A 162 -13.92 22.47 -3.88
C PRO A 162 -13.18 22.31 -2.55
N ASP A 163 -13.24 21.10 -1.97
CA ASP A 163 -12.56 20.75 -0.72
C ASP A 163 -11.15 20.13 -0.91
N ILE A 164 -10.56 20.23 -2.12
CA ILE A 164 -9.25 19.62 -2.41
C ILE A 164 -8.13 20.12 -1.49
N GLU A 165 -8.13 21.40 -1.16
CA GLU A 165 -7.11 21.99 -0.30
C GLU A 165 -7.16 21.45 1.13
N ASP A 166 -8.36 21.18 1.66
CA ASP A 166 -8.57 20.57 2.97
C ASP A 166 -8.14 19.10 2.94
N PHE A 167 -8.39 18.41 1.82
CA PHE A 167 -7.98 17.02 1.62
C PHE A 167 -6.45 16.87 1.53
N ILE A 168 -5.75 17.75 0.82
CA ILE A 168 -4.29 17.73 0.74
C ILE A 168 -3.64 17.84 2.13
N THR A 169 -4.21 18.68 3.02
CA THR A 169 -3.66 18.92 4.36
C THR A 169 -4.34 18.10 5.47
N CYS A 170 -5.23 17.16 5.13
CA CYS A 170 -5.98 16.43 6.16
C CYS A 170 -5.10 15.48 6.99
N LYS A 171 -3.87 15.23 6.53
CA LYS A 171 -2.85 14.37 7.15
C LYS A 171 -1.55 15.08 7.51
N THR A 172 -1.52 16.41 7.56
CA THR A 172 -0.33 17.14 8.03
C THR A 172 0.08 16.70 9.44
N ASP A 173 -0.90 16.41 10.30
CA ASP A 173 -0.67 15.63 11.53
C ASP A 173 -1.03 14.16 11.24
N GLU A 174 -0.03 13.29 11.26
CA GLU A 174 -0.16 11.86 10.94
C GLU A 174 -1.17 11.15 11.85
N ASN A 175 -1.49 11.69 13.03
CA ASN A 175 -2.41 11.09 13.99
C ASN A 175 -3.89 11.36 13.67
N GLN A 176 -4.21 12.27 12.74
CA GLN A 176 -5.61 12.61 12.45
C GLN A 176 -6.34 11.58 11.59
N ILE A 177 -5.63 10.92 10.66
CA ILE A 177 -6.18 9.90 9.76
C ILE A 177 -5.13 8.81 9.63
N THR A 178 -5.31 7.70 10.34
CA THR A 178 -4.27 6.67 10.48
C THR A 178 -4.58 5.37 9.75
N ASN A 179 -5.79 5.24 9.19
CA ASN A 179 -6.31 4.03 8.53
C ASN A 179 -6.43 4.18 7.02
N PHE A 180 -6.05 5.33 6.47
CA PHE A 180 -6.06 5.63 5.03
C PHE A 180 -4.70 6.09 4.54
N ASN A 181 -4.29 5.55 3.39
CA ASN A 181 -3.44 6.28 2.45
C ASN A 181 -4.33 7.23 1.64
N ILE A 182 -3.82 8.40 1.28
CA ILE A 182 -4.56 9.36 0.44
C ILE A 182 -3.81 9.68 -0.85
N SER A 183 -4.55 9.90 -1.92
CA SER A 183 -4.00 10.36 -3.20
C SER A 183 -4.90 11.37 -3.87
N VAL A 184 -4.30 12.32 -4.57
CA VAL A 184 -5.04 13.27 -5.40
C VAL A 184 -5.28 12.66 -6.77
N GLY A 185 -6.53 12.70 -7.24
CA GLY A 185 -6.90 12.36 -8.60
C GLY A 185 -6.58 13.52 -9.54
N ILE A 186 -5.49 13.40 -10.29
CA ILE A 186 -4.93 14.42 -11.17
C ILE A 186 -5.44 14.22 -12.61
N THR A 187 -5.77 15.33 -13.27
CA THR A 187 -6.11 15.36 -14.70
C THR A 187 -4.97 15.95 -15.53
N ASP A 188 -4.88 15.59 -16.81
CA ASP A 188 -3.94 16.20 -17.75
C ASP A 188 -4.23 17.69 -17.92
N ALA A 189 -5.49 18.11 -17.80
CA ALA A 189 -5.88 19.51 -17.84
C ALA A 189 -5.26 20.30 -16.68
N PHE A 190 -5.27 19.74 -15.46
CA PHE A 190 -4.61 20.35 -14.31
C PHE A 190 -3.10 20.45 -14.52
N MET A 191 -2.44 19.37 -14.97
CA MET A 191 -0.99 19.37 -15.18
C MET A 191 -0.55 20.36 -16.25
N ARG A 192 -1.33 20.53 -17.33
CA ARG A 192 -1.12 21.61 -18.31
C ARG A 192 -1.26 22.98 -17.65
N ALA A 193 -2.30 23.19 -16.85
CA ALA A 193 -2.48 24.45 -16.12
C ALA A 193 -1.33 24.75 -15.14
N VAL A 194 -0.72 23.73 -14.51
CA VAL A 194 0.47 23.89 -13.66
C VAL A 194 1.68 24.36 -14.48
N ARG A 195 1.91 23.72 -15.64
CA ARG A 195 3.01 24.07 -16.55
C ARG A 195 2.87 25.50 -17.06
N ASP A 196 1.66 25.87 -17.47
CA ASP A 196 1.36 27.18 -18.07
C ASP A 196 1.16 28.29 -17.01
N ASP A 197 1.24 27.93 -15.73
CA ASP A 197 0.90 28.82 -14.61
C ASP A 197 -0.48 29.49 -14.83
N ALA A 198 -1.49 28.67 -15.11
CA ALA A 198 -2.85 29.11 -15.37
C ALA A 198 -3.71 29.10 -14.08
N GLU A 199 -4.87 29.74 -14.14
CA GLU A 199 -5.90 29.56 -13.13
C GLU A 199 -6.56 28.18 -13.27
N TRP A 200 -6.99 27.62 -12.13
CA TRP A 200 -7.69 26.36 -12.01
C TRP A 200 -9.02 26.58 -11.29
N GLU A 201 -10.10 26.04 -11.84
CA GLU A 201 -11.44 26.18 -11.29
C GLU A 201 -11.74 25.04 -10.32
N LEU A 202 -12.01 25.38 -9.06
CA LEU A 202 -12.56 24.47 -8.09
C LEU A 202 -14.08 24.42 -8.29
N ARG A 203 -14.58 23.29 -8.78
CA ARG A 203 -15.92 23.15 -9.36
C ARG A 203 -16.59 21.83 -9.01
N PHE A 204 -17.92 21.85 -8.98
CA PHE A 204 -18.74 20.70 -8.66
C PHE A 204 -20.11 20.82 -9.33
N PRO A 205 -20.82 19.72 -9.65
CA PRO A 205 -22.20 19.79 -10.12
C PRO A 205 -23.08 20.62 -9.17
N ASP A 206 -23.91 21.51 -9.70
CA ASP A 206 -24.73 22.41 -8.89
C ASP A 206 -25.79 21.62 -8.13
N VAL A 207 -25.53 21.40 -6.84
CA VAL A 207 -26.43 20.65 -5.95
C VAL A 207 -27.80 21.29 -5.76
N HIS A 208 -27.98 22.56 -6.17
CA HIS A 208 -29.25 23.27 -6.12
C HIS A 208 -30.11 23.04 -7.36
N SER A 209 -29.51 22.61 -8.46
CA SER A 209 -30.19 22.33 -9.72
C SER A 209 -31.15 21.14 -9.59
N SER A 210 -32.25 21.17 -10.34
CA SER A 210 -33.18 20.04 -10.46
C SER A 210 -32.51 18.83 -11.10
N GLU A 211 -31.62 19.05 -12.05
CA GLU A 211 -30.90 18.07 -12.85
C GLU A 211 -29.91 17.26 -12.00
N TYR A 212 -29.36 17.86 -10.92
CA TYR A 212 -28.53 17.12 -9.96
C TYR A 212 -29.33 16.08 -9.15
N ARG A 213 -30.66 16.24 -9.03
CA ARG A 213 -31.48 15.33 -8.21
C ARG A 213 -31.53 13.94 -8.85
N GLY A 214 -30.89 12.98 -8.20
CA GLY A 214 -30.81 11.61 -8.69
C GLY A 214 -29.61 11.35 -9.61
N PHE A 215 -28.82 12.38 -9.93
CA PHE A 215 -27.54 12.20 -10.59
C PHE A 215 -26.53 11.51 -9.64
N ARG A 216 -25.74 10.58 -10.17
CA ARG A 216 -24.81 9.73 -9.39
C ARG A 216 -23.45 9.56 -10.09
N GLY A 217 -23.23 10.24 -11.21
CA GLY A 217 -22.07 10.07 -12.06
C GLY A 217 -20.86 10.91 -11.65
N THR A 218 -19.83 10.87 -12.50
CA THR A 218 -18.63 11.71 -12.40
C THR A 218 -18.90 13.15 -12.85
N LEU A 219 -17.92 14.04 -12.68
CA LEU A 219 -18.01 15.43 -13.14
C LEU A 219 -18.23 15.50 -14.66
N GLU A 220 -17.48 14.69 -15.42
CA GLU A 220 -17.59 14.60 -16.88
C GLU A 220 -18.98 14.11 -17.31
N GLN A 221 -19.52 13.11 -16.60
CA GLN A 221 -20.87 12.61 -16.86
C GLN A 221 -21.95 13.65 -16.52
N ALA A 222 -21.70 14.53 -15.54
CA ALA A 222 -22.60 15.62 -15.20
C ALA A 222 -22.65 16.65 -16.33
N GLU A 223 -21.49 17.04 -16.87
CA GLU A 223 -21.37 17.93 -18.02
C GLU A 223 -22.10 17.35 -19.25
N GLN A 224 -21.87 16.06 -19.55
CA GLN A 224 -22.53 15.37 -20.67
C GLN A 224 -24.05 15.26 -20.49
N ALA A 225 -24.52 15.07 -19.26
CA ALA A 225 -25.95 14.99 -18.94
C ALA A 225 -26.62 16.38 -18.85
N GLY A 226 -25.88 17.47 -19.04
CA GLY A 226 -26.41 18.84 -18.95
C GLY A 226 -26.71 19.29 -17.52
N VAL A 227 -26.14 18.64 -16.51
CA VAL A 227 -26.23 19.10 -15.11
C VAL A 227 -25.36 20.36 -14.98
N PRO A 228 -25.91 21.51 -14.54
CA PRO A 228 -25.13 22.73 -14.39
C PRO A 228 -23.93 22.53 -13.47
N ILE A 229 -22.76 23.08 -13.83
CA ILE A 229 -21.56 23.04 -13.00
C ILE A 229 -21.37 24.38 -12.31
N ARG A 230 -21.16 24.34 -10.99
CA ARG A 230 -20.87 25.53 -10.19
C ARG A 230 -19.38 25.63 -9.93
N VAL A 231 -18.79 26.77 -10.29
CA VAL A 231 -17.44 27.15 -9.87
C VAL A 231 -17.53 27.81 -8.49
N TYR A 232 -16.82 27.27 -7.51
CA TYR A 232 -16.78 27.77 -6.15
C TYR A 232 -15.66 28.77 -5.94
N ARG A 233 -14.51 28.53 -6.56
CA ARG A 233 -13.31 29.38 -6.46
C ARG A 233 -12.38 29.13 -7.65
N LYS A 234 -11.58 30.14 -8.00
CA LYS A 234 -10.42 29.99 -8.89
C LYS A 234 -9.15 30.10 -8.06
N VAL A 235 -8.19 29.22 -8.31
CA VAL A 235 -6.86 29.20 -7.66
C VAL A 235 -5.77 29.16 -8.71
N ARG A 236 -4.53 29.51 -8.39
CA ARG A 236 -3.42 29.26 -9.31
C ARG A 236 -3.08 27.78 -9.30
N ALA A 237 -3.04 27.14 -10.47
CA ALA A 237 -2.79 25.70 -10.57
C ALA A 237 -1.44 25.32 -9.92
N ARG A 238 -0.41 26.15 -10.12
CA ARG A 238 0.92 25.94 -9.55
C ARG A 238 0.95 26.04 -8.03
N GLU A 239 0.18 26.94 -7.42
CA GLU A 239 0.08 27.03 -5.97
C GLU A 239 -0.57 25.78 -5.37
N LEU A 240 -1.65 25.28 -5.99
CA LEU A 240 -2.30 24.04 -5.57
C LEU A 240 -1.37 22.83 -5.73
N PHE A 241 -0.63 22.75 -6.85
CA PHE A 241 0.37 21.71 -7.08
C PHE A 241 1.51 21.75 -6.05
N ASN A 242 2.05 22.94 -5.76
CA ASN A 242 3.10 23.11 -4.75
C ASN A 242 2.59 22.68 -3.36
N LYS A 243 1.32 22.88 -3.04
CA LYS A 243 0.72 22.39 -1.79
C LYS A 243 0.73 20.85 -1.71
N ILE A 244 0.43 20.16 -2.81
CA ILE A 244 0.51 18.69 -2.92
C ILE A 244 1.96 18.24 -2.68
N VAL A 245 2.90 18.86 -3.39
CA VAL A 245 4.34 18.58 -3.30
C VAL A 245 4.87 18.78 -1.88
N GLN A 246 4.52 19.88 -1.23
CA GLN A 246 4.95 20.19 0.13
C GLN A 246 4.50 19.14 1.13
N GLN A 247 3.24 18.68 1.06
CA GLN A 247 2.75 17.64 1.96
C GLN A 247 3.42 16.29 1.67
N ALA A 248 3.58 15.93 0.39
CA ALA A 248 4.25 14.70 -0.01
C ALA A 248 5.73 14.68 0.40
N HIS A 249 6.42 15.83 0.36
CA HIS A 249 7.76 15.98 0.91
C HIS A 249 7.76 15.83 2.43
N HIS A 250 6.78 16.43 3.10
CA HIS A 250 6.68 16.44 4.56
C HIS A 250 6.48 15.05 5.18
N ASN A 251 5.61 14.19 4.61
CA ASN A 251 5.28 12.88 5.21
C ASN A 251 5.02 11.74 4.20
N GLY A 252 5.27 11.97 2.91
CA GLY A 252 5.03 11.00 1.82
C GLY A 252 3.58 10.96 1.31
N GLU A 253 2.70 11.86 1.75
CA GLU A 253 1.30 11.91 1.33
C GLU A 253 0.83 13.34 1.04
N PRO A 254 -0.12 13.56 0.10
CA PRO A 254 -0.80 12.55 -0.71
C PRO A 254 0.06 12.05 -1.88
N GLY A 255 -0.20 10.83 -2.33
CA GLY A 255 0.25 10.37 -3.65
C GLY A 255 -0.51 11.07 -4.79
N MET A 256 -0.12 10.81 -6.04
CA MET A 256 -0.86 11.27 -7.21
C MET A 256 -1.31 10.11 -8.08
N LEU A 257 -2.57 10.15 -8.53
CA LEU A 257 -3.15 9.22 -9.50
C LEU A 257 -3.54 10.01 -10.74
N PHE A 258 -2.93 9.68 -11.88
CA PHE A 258 -3.20 10.35 -13.16
C PHE A 258 -4.44 9.72 -13.80
N LEU A 259 -5.61 10.25 -13.45
CA LEU A 259 -6.92 9.66 -13.81
C LEU A 259 -7.12 9.55 -15.32
N ASP A 260 -6.64 10.54 -16.08
CA ASP A 260 -6.76 10.52 -17.55
C ASP A 260 -5.88 9.41 -18.15
N THR A 261 -4.65 9.22 -17.64
CA THR A 261 -3.77 8.11 -18.04
C THR A 261 -4.39 6.76 -17.70
N ILE A 262 -4.92 6.61 -16.49
CA ILE A 262 -5.60 5.39 -16.04
C ILE A 262 -6.77 5.06 -16.97
N ASN A 263 -7.60 6.05 -17.31
CA ASN A 263 -8.80 5.84 -18.11
C ASN A 263 -8.52 5.66 -19.61
N ARG A 264 -7.43 6.21 -20.16
CA ARG A 264 -6.99 5.90 -21.54
C ARG A 264 -6.75 4.40 -21.77
N SER A 265 -6.35 3.68 -20.73
CA SER A 265 -6.15 2.22 -20.76
C SER A 265 -7.25 1.44 -20.03
N ASN A 266 -8.38 2.06 -19.69
CA ASN A 266 -9.47 1.34 -19.04
C ASN A 266 -10.02 0.28 -20.02
N PRO A 267 -10.01 -1.01 -19.66
CA PRO A 267 -10.45 -2.05 -20.59
C PRO A 267 -11.96 -2.05 -20.84
N VAL A 268 -12.74 -1.48 -19.93
CA VAL A 268 -14.23 -1.49 -20.00
C VAL A 268 -14.80 -0.07 -19.85
N PRO A 269 -14.43 0.86 -20.75
CA PRO A 269 -14.83 2.27 -20.64
C PRO A 269 -16.34 2.46 -20.76
N HIS A 270 -17.05 1.53 -21.40
CA HIS A 270 -18.51 1.52 -21.50
C HIS A 270 -19.23 1.26 -20.17
N LEU A 271 -18.57 0.63 -19.18
CA LEU A 271 -19.19 0.34 -17.88
C LEU A 271 -19.08 1.51 -16.91
N TYR A 272 -17.88 2.10 -16.81
CA TYR A 272 -17.58 3.13 -15.82
C TYR A 272 -16.24 3.82 -16.12
N GLN A 273 -16.05 4.99 -15.52
CA GLN A 273 -14.72 5.60 -15.36
C GLN A 273 -14.06 5.08 -14.07
N LEU A 274 -12.75 4.87 -14.13
CA LEU A 274 -11.92 4.49 -12.98
C LEU A 274 -11.56 5.75 -12.19
N GLU A 275 -12.08 5.88 -10.98
CA GLU A 275 -11.92 7.08 -10.13
C GLU A 275 -10.99 6.87 -8.93
N ALA A 276 -10.67 5.62 -8.60
CA ALA A 276 -9.83 5.26 -7.47
C ALA A 276 -9.07 3.96 -7.76
N THR A 277 -8.11 3.67 -6.88
CA THR A 277 -7.36 2.42 -6.87
C THR A 277 -7.61 1.65 -5.59
N ASN A 278 -7.17 0.41 -5.55
CA ASN A 278 -6.97 -0.32 -4.31
C ASN A 278 -5.91 0.40 -3.41
N PRO A 279 -5.76 -0.03 -2.13
CA PRO A 279 -4.89 0.59 -1.13
C PRO A 279 -3.44 0.88 -1.53
N CYS A 280 -2.86 0.09 -2.43
CA CYS A 280 -1.44 0.20 -2.81
C CYS A 280 -1.21 0.94 -4.14
N GLY A 281 -2.27 1.41 -4.82
CA GLY A 281 -2.14 2.27 -6.01
C GLY A 281 -1.83 1.53 -7.33
N GLU A 282 -1.71 0.20 -7.29
CA GLU A 282 -1.36 -0.64 -8.44
C GLU A 282 -2.57 -1.08 -9.26
N GLN A 283 -3.77 -1.20 -8.68
CA GLN A 283 -4.97 -1.57 -9.44
C GLN A 283 -6.04 -0.49 -9.38
N ALA A 284 -6.27 0.16 -10.52
CA ALA A 284 -7.46 0.94 -10.75
C ALA A 284 -8.64 -0.01 -11.00
N LEU A 285 -9.66 0.07 -10.15
CA LEU A 285 -10.79 -0.86 -10.14
C LEU A 285 -12.10 -0.09 -10.20
N GLY A 286 -13.08 -0.66 -10.90
CA GLY A 286 -14.45 -0.16 -10.91
C GLY A 286 -15.20 -0.47 -9.62
N ALA A 287 -16.45 -0.04 -9.56
CA ALA A 287 -17.33 -0.28 -8.41
C ALA A 287 -17.46 -1.79 -8.10
N TYR A 288 -17.14 -2.15 -6.86
CA TYR A 288 -17.15 -3.51 -6.29
C TYR A 288 -16.16 -4.50 -6.93
N GLU A 289 -15.29 -4.06 -7.82
CA GLU A 289 -14.30 -4.95 -8.43
C GLU A 289 -13.20 -5.35 -7.46
N ASN A 290 -12.63 -6.53 -7.70
CA ASN A 290 -11.72 -7.22 -6.81
C ASN A 290 -10.29 -7.29 -7.37
N CYS A 291 -9.37 -7.52 -6.45
CA CYS A 291 -7.94 -7.56 -6.66
C CYS A 291 -7.41 -9.00 -6.47
N CYS A 292 -7.47 -9.82 -7.53
CA CYS A 292 -6.91 -11.18 -7.58
C CYS A 292 -5.44 -11.13 -8.00
N LEU A 293 -4.53 -11.16 -7.02
CA LEU A 293 -3.12 -10.87 -7.23
C LEU A 293 -2.21 -12.08 -7.08
N GLY A 294 -1.13 -12.09 -7.86
CA GLY A 294 0.03 -12.96 -7.64
C GLY A 294 1.26 -12.41 -8.35
N SER A 295 2.44 -12.92 -8.00
CA SER A 295 3.71 -12.42 -8.50
C SER A 295 4.61 -13.57 -8.94
N VAL A 296 5.08 -13.50 -10.18
CA VAL A 296 6.13 -14.38 -10.70
C VAL A 296 7.46 -13.95 -10.09
N ASN A 297 8.22 -14.90 -9.57
CA ASN A 297 9.50 -14.65 -8.93
C ASN A 297 10.63 -14.72 -9.96
N LEU A 298 11.08 -13.58 -10.47
CA LEU A 298 12.12 -13.49 -11.48
C LEU A 298 13.48 -14.05 -11.01
N ALA A 299 13.73 -14.09 -9.69
CA ALA A 299 14.94 -14.68 -9.13
C ALA A 299 15.06 -16.20 -9.42
N GLU A 300 13.93 -16.89 -9.64
CA GLU A 300 13.89 -18.33 -9.95
C GLU A 300 13.95 -18.61 -11.48
N HIS A 301 14.26 -17.58 -12.27
CA HIS A 301 14.40 -17.62 -13.73
C HIS A 301 15.79 -17.17 -14.19
N CYS A 302 16.79 -17.29 -13.32
CA CYS A 302 18.20 -17.08 -13.66
C CYS A 302 18.73 -18.24 -14.50
N GLY A 303 19.19 -17.95 -15.72
CA GLY A 303 19.85 -18.90 -16.61
C GLY A 303 21.35 -19.08 -16.30
N PRO A 304 22.04 -20.02 -16.98
CA PRO A 304 23.49 -20.18 -16.84
C PRO A 304 24.25 -18.92 -17.30
N ASP A 305 25.45 -18.71 -16.77
CA ASP A 305 26.41 -17.68 -17.22
C ASP A 305 25.83 -16.25 -17.30
N GLY A 306 24.93 -15.89 -16.37
CA GLY A 306 24.33 -14.54 -16.33
C GLY A 306 23.22 -14.32 -17.37
N THR A 307 22.64 -15.38 -17.94
CA THR A 307 21.50 -15.28 -18.86
C THR A 307 20.15 -15.37 -18.15
N VAL A 308 19.05 -15.15 -18.86
CA VAL A 308 17.67 -15.36 -18.37
C VAL A 308 17.12 -16.68 -18.89
N ASP A 309 16.48 -17.49 -18.03
CA ASP A 309 15.71 -18.67 -18.45
C ASP A 309 14.30 -18.25 -18.91
N TRP A 310 14.23 -17.73 -20.13
CA TRP A 310 12.98 -17.24 -20.74
C TRP A 310 11.91 -18.33 -20.90
N ASP A 311 12.30 -19.59 -21.14
CA ASP A 311 11.33 -20.68 -21.29
C ASP A 311 10.70 -21.08 -19.95
N SER A 312 11.49 -21.15 -18.89
CA SER A 312 10.97 -21.29 -17.53
C SER A 312 10.07 -20.11 -17.17
N LEU A 313 10.47 -18.87 -17.49
CA LEU A 313 9.67 -17.67 -17.20
C LEU A 313 8.32 -17.71 -17.91
N ARG A 314 8.32 -18.07 -19.21
CA ARG A 314 7.09 -18.25 -20.00
C ARG A 314 6.13 -19.21 -19.32
N ARG A 315 6.59 -20.43 -19.00
CA ARG A 315 5.75 -21.46 -18.37
C ARG A 315 5.19 -20.99 -17.03
N SER A 316 6.00 -20.28 -16.23
CA SER A 316 5.53 -19.69 -14.97
C SER A 316 4.45 -18.65 -15.21
N VAL A 317 4.64 -17.70 -16.13
CA VAL A 317 3.65 -16.66 -16.45
C VAL A 317 2.33 -17.28 -16.92
N GLU A 318 2.38 -18.24 -17.84
CA GLU A 318 1.18 -18.89 -18.37
C GLU A 318 0.40 -19.63 -17.28
N LEU A 319 1.08 -20.43 -16.46
CA LEU A 319 0.43 -21.19 -15.40
C LEU A 319 -0.09 -20.26 -14.28
N SER A 320 0.62 -19.17 -13.98
CA SER A 320 0.19 -18.15 -13.03
C SER A 320 -1.04 -17.38 -13.51
N ALA A 321 -1.13 -17.03 -14.79
CA ALA A 321 -2.31 -16.35 -15.34
C ALA A 321 -3.57 -17.24 -15.21
N ARG A 322 -3.46 -18.53 -15.53
CA ARG A 322 -4.54 -19.50 -15.30
C ARG A 322 -4.87 -19.66 -13.82
N PHE A 323 -3.86 -19.79 -12.95
CA PHE A 323 -4.07 -19.85 -11.51
C PHE A 323 -4.91 -18.67 -11.01
N LEU A 324 -4.62 -17.44 -11.48
CA LEU A 324 -5.36 -16.26 -11.07
C LEU A 324 -6.78 -16.21 -11.66
N ASP A 325 -7.02 -16.71 -12.89
CA ASP A 325 -8.38 -16.86 -13.41
C ASP A 325 -9.21 -17.85 -12.57
N ASP A 326 -8.58 -18.94 -12.11
CA ASP A 326 -9.21 -19.91 -11.21
C ASP A 326 -9.50 -19.30 -9.82
N VAL A 327 -8.63 -18.42 -9.32
CA VAL A 327 -8.86 -17.67 -8.07
C VAL A 327 -10.13 -16.83 -8.15
N VAL A 328 -10.47 -16.24 -9.32
CA VAL A 328 -11.72 -15.47 -9.49
C VAL A 328 -12.94 -16.35 -9.20
N ASP A 329 -12.93 -17.61 -9.61
CA ASP A 329 -14.02 -18.56 -9.40
C ASP A 329 -14.00 -19.20 -8.01
N ALA A 330 -12.81 -19.49 -7.47
CA ALA A 330 -12.63 -20.11 -6.16
C ALA A 330 -12.87 -19.14 -4.98
N ASN A 331 -12.80 -17.83 -5.21
CA ASN A 331 -12.92 -16.83 -4.16
C ASN A 331 -14.29 -16.85 -3.48
N ALA A 332 -14.32 -16.99 -2.15
CA ALA A 332 -15.54 -16.81 -1.37
C ALA A 332 -15.82 -15.31 -1.16
N TYR A 333 -16.59 -14.73 -2.07
CA TYR A 333 -17.05 -13.35 -1.95
C TYR A 333 -17.99 -13.18 -0.75
N VAL A 334 -17.87 -12.04 -0.05
CA VAL A 334 -18.68 -11.71 1.13
C VAL A 334 -20.17 -11.82 0.78
N PRO A 335 -20.92 -12.78 1.34
CA PRO A 335 -22.30 -13.05 0.91
C PRO A 335 -23.26 -11.86 1.15
N ALA A 336 -22.96 -11.05 2.16
CA ALA A 336 -23.72 -9.84 2.49
C ALA A 336 -23.47 -8.66 1.51
N VAL A 337 -22.50 -8.79 0.60
CA VAL A 337 -22.16 -7.82 -0.45
C VAL A 337 -22.09 -8.54 -1.81
N PRO A 338 -23.24 -9.03 -2.34
CA PRO A 338 -23.27 -9.84 -3.56
C PRO A 338 -22.70 -9.14 -4.80
N GLN A 339 -22.67 -7.80 -4.80
CA GLN A 339 -22.08 -6.97 -5.86
C GLN A 339 -20.63 -7.33 -6.14
N LEU A 340 -19.87 -7.77 -5.12
CA LEU A 340 -18.46 -8.17 -5.29
C LEU A 340 -18.33 -9.35 -6.26
N LYS A 341 -19.16 -10.38 -6.06
CA LYS A 341 -19.17 -11.57 -6.92
C LYS A 341 -19.58 -11.21 -8.34
N VAL A 342 -20.63 -10.41 -8.49
CA VAL A 342 -21.14 -9.97 -9.80
C VAL A 342 -20.07 -9.18 -10.55
N ALA A 343 -19.44 -8.19 -9.91
CA ALA A 343 -18.41 -7.36 -10.52
C ALA A 343 -17.19 -8.20 -10.92
N ALA A 344 -16.73 -9.08 -10.04
CA ALA A 344 -15.59 -9.95 -10.28
C ALA A 344 -15.79 -10.88 -11.48
N HIS A 345 -16.94 -11.58 -11.58
CA HIS A 345 -17.20 -12.46 -12.71
C HIS A 345 -17.50 -11.70 -14.01
N ARG A 346 -18.02 -10.46 -13.93
CA ARG A 346 -18.36 -9.65 -15.11
C ARG A 346 -17.12 -9.22 -15.91
N ALA A 347 -16.08 -8.76 -15.22
CA ALA A 347 -14.84 -8.28 -15.86
C ALA A 347 -13.67 -9.26 -15.73
N ARG A 348 -13.72 -10.21 -14.79
CA ARG A 348 -12.68 -11.22 -14.53
C ARG A 348 -11.27 -10.63 -14.43
N ARG A 349 -11.13 -9.48 -13.78
CA ARG A 349 -9.82 -8.82 -13.64
C ARG A 349 -8.90 -9.67 -12.78
N ILE A 350 -7.65 -9.81 -13.23
CA ILE A 350 -6.56 -10.39 -12.46
C ILE A 350 -5.40 -9.40 -12.41
N GLY A 351 -4.46 -9.64 -11.50
CA GLY A 351 -3.24 -8.85 -11.36
C GLY A 351 -2.03 -9.75 -11.23
N LEU A 352 -1.49 -10.18 -12.36
CA LEU A 352 -0.21 -10.87 -12.44
C LEU A 352 0.93 -9.85 -12.46
N GLY A 353 1.76 -9.89 -11.44
CA GLY A 353 2.96 -9.07 -11.31
C GLY A 353 4.25 -9.86 -11.29
N ILE A 354 5.30 -9.17 -10.90
CA ILE A 354 6.64 -9.72 -10.72
C ILE A 354 7.15 -9.42 -9.30
N MET A 355 8.07 -10.25 -8.83
CA MET A 355 8.99 -9.95 -7.72
C MET A 355 10.40 -10.39 -8.09
N GLY A 356 11.41 -9.89 -7.36
CA GLY A 356 12.80 -10.27 -7.62
C GLY A 356 13.40 -9.67 -8.89
N LEU A 357 12.90 -8.52 -9.37
CA LEU A 357 13.47 -7.85 -10.54
C LEU A 357 14.93 -7.47 -10.32
N ALA A 358 15.25 -6.91 -9.14
CA ALA A 358 16.61 -6.53 -8.80
C ALA A 358 17.53 -7.75 -8.68
N ASP A 359 17.04 -8.87 -8.15
CA ASP A 359 17.77 -10.14 -8.07
C ASP A 359 18.17 -10.65 -9.47
N LEU A 360 17.25 -10.59 -10.43
CA LEU A 360 17.51 -10.97 -11.81
C LEU A 360 18.50 -9.99 -12.47
N MET A 361 18.35 -8.68 -12.23
CA MET A 361 19.30 -7.66 -12.71
C MET A 361 20.72 -7.89 -12.18
N TYR A 362 20.88 -8.22 -10.90
CA TYR A 362 22.17 -8.62 -10.34
C TYR A 362 22.75 -9.85 -11.03
N HIS A 363 21.91 -10.85 -11.31
CA HIS A 363 22.35 -12.07 -11.99
C HIS A 363 22.81 -11.81 -13.42
N VAL A 364 22.08 -10.99 -14.18
CA VAL A 364 22.43 -10.67 -15.58
C VAL A 364 23.47 -9.56 -15.72
N GLY A 365 23.91 -8.96 -14.61
CA GLY A 365 24.90 -7.90 -14.63
C GLY A 365 24.37 -6.56 -15.17
N VAL A 366 23.12 -6.23 -14.87
CA VAL A 366 22.47 -4.96 -15.26
C VAL A 366 22.28 -4.07 -14.05
N ARG A 367 22.71 -2.80 -14.14
CA ARG A 367 22.51 -1.81 -13.06
C ARG A 367 21.06 -1.34 -13.04
N TYR A 368 20.39 -1.46 -11.89
CA TYR A 368 19.03 -0.92 -11.73
C TYR A 368 19.01 0.60 -11.98
N GLY A 369 18.00 1.09 -12.71
CA GLY A 369 17.77 2.52 -12.94
C GLY A 369 18.54 3.14 -14.12
N SER A 370 19.63 2.52 -14.58
CA SER A 370 20.35 2.97 -15.79
C SER A 370 19.48 2.85 -17.05
N GLU A 371 19.88 3.44 -18.17
CA GLU A 371 19.18 3.27 -19.46
C GLU A 371 19.07 1.80 -19.85
N GLU A 372 20.17 1.04 -19.71
CA GLU A 372 20.17 -0.43 -19.89
C GLU A 372 19.21 -1.13 -18.90
N GLY A 373 19.17 -0.70 -17.64
CA GLY A 373 18.23 -1.24 -16.65
C GLY A 373 16.78 -0.96 -16.99
N GLN A 374 16.47 0.24 -17.47
CA GLN A 374 15.13 0.61 -17.94
C GLN A 374 14.72 -0.25 -19.14
N GLU A 375 15.63 -0.46 -20.08
CA GLU A 375 15.44 -1.37 -21.22
C GLU A 375 15.18 -2.81 -20.76
N PHE A 376 16.00 -3.34 -19.86
CA PHE A 376 15.83 -4.70 -19.33
C PHE A 376 14.47 -4.86 -18.62
N GLY A 377 14.11 -3.91 -17.76
CA GLY A 377 12.81 -3.88 -17.08
C GLY A 377 11.64 -3.85 -18.06
N ALA A 378 11.73 -3.06 -19.13
CA ALA A 378 10.76 -3.02 -20.21
C ALA A 378 10.65 -4.36 -20.94
N GLN A 379 11.76 -4.96 -21.38
CA GLN A 379 11.77 -6.24 -22.09
C GLN A 379 11.21 -7.40 -21.23
N ALA A 380 11.55 -7.44 -19.94
CA ALA A 380 11.05 -8.43 -19.01
C ALA A 380 9.54 -8.28 -18.77
N MET A 381 9.06 -7.05 -18.54
CA MET A 381 7.63 -6.81 -18.32
C MET A 381 6.80 -7.00 -19.60
N GLU A 382 7.35 -6.65 -20.77
CA GLU A 382 6.74 -6.95 -22.07
C GLU A 382 6.55 -8.45 -22.27
N PHE A 383 7.56 -9.26 -21.93
CA PHE A 383 7.49 -10.72 -22.01
C PHE A 383 6.39 -11.29 -21.11
N VAL A 384 6.32 -10.82 -19.85
CA VAL A 384 5.26 -11.20 -18.91
C VAL A 384 3.88 -10.79 -19.45
N ARG A 385 3.74 -9.57 -19.96
CA ARG A 385 2.47 -9.06 -20.51
C ARG A 385 2.00 -9.89 -21.69
N TYR A 386 2.90 -10.18 -22.64
CA TYR A 386 2.59 -10.93 -23.84
C TYR A 386 2.07 -12.33 -23.49
N HIS A 387 2.79 -13.07 -22.66
CA HIS A 387 2.38 -14.43 -22.29
C HIS A 387 1.12 -14.45 -21.41
N ALA A 388 0.91 -13.45 -20.55
CA ALA A 388 -0.33 -13.32 -19.79
C ALA A 388 -1.54 -13.08 -20.71
N MET A 389 -1.41 -12.20 -21.72
CA MET A 389 -2.47 -11.98 -22.72
C MET A 389 -2.71 -13.22 -23.58
N ARG A 390 -1.64 -13.89 -24.02
CA ARG A 390 -1.75 -15.14 -24.80
C ARG A 390 -2.53 -16.19 -24.03
N THR A 391 -2.19 -16.42 -22.76
CA THR A 391 -2.95 -17.36 -21.90
C THR A 391 -4.39 -16.90 -21.72
N SER A 392 -4.65 -15.60 -21.58
CA SER A 392 -6.02 -15.09 -21.46
C SER A 392 -6.85 -15.31 -22.73
N VAL A 393 -6.23 -15.25 -23.92
CA VAL A 393 -6.88 -15.63 -25.19
C VAL A 393 -7.13 -17.14 -25.26
N GLU A 394 -6.16 -17.98 -24.86
CA GLU A 394 -6.36 -19.43 -24.81
C GLU A 394 -7.49 -19.81 -23.83
N LEU A 395 -7.52 -19.19 -22.65
CA LEU A 395 -8.63 -19.37 -21.70
C LEU A 395 -9.96 -18.89 -22.27
N ALA A 396 -9.99 -17.88 -23.14
CA ALA A 396 -11.21 -17.45 -23.80
C ALA A 396 -11.73 -18.51 -24.79
N LYS A 397 -10.84 -19.20 -25.51
CA LYS A 397 -11.20 -20.34 -26.37
C LYS A 397 -11.84 -21.47 -25.56
N GLU A 398 -11.29 -21.75 -24.37
CA GLU A 398 -11.73 -22.85 -23.52
C GLU A 398 -13.00 -22.52 -22.70
N ARG A 399 -13.08 -21.30 -22.16
CA ARG A 399 -14.03 -20.90 -21.11
C ARG A 399 -14.97 -19.77 -21.54
N GLY A 400 -14.77 -19.22 -22.73
CA GLY A 400 -15.40 -17.99 -23.21
C GLY A 400 -14.69 -16.72 -22.73
N PRO A 401 -14.85 -15.59 -23.43
CA PRO A 401 -14.31 -14.29 -23.00
C PRO A 401 -14.93 -13.81 -21.68
N PHE A 402 -14.40 -12.73 -21.10
CA PHE A 402 -15.07 -12.10 -19.96
C PHE A 402 -16.48 -11.61 -20.35
N PRO A 403 -17.50 -11.75 -19.48
CA PRO A 403 -18.89 -11.48 -19.84
C PRO A 403 -19.21 -10.06 -20.36
N ALA A 404 -18.48 -9.03 -19.93
CA ALA A 404 -18.69 -7.64 -20.36
C ALA A 404 -17.77 -7.20 -21.52
N ILE A 405 -17.40 -8.10 -22.43
CA ILE A 405 -16.48 -7.80 -23.52
C ILE A 405 -17.10 -6.89 -24.60
N GLU A 406 -18.42 -6.95 -24.80
CA GLU A 406 -19.14 -6.06 -25.75
C GLU A 406 -19.05 -4.60 -25.29
N GLY A 407 -18.66 -3.69 -26.18
CA GLY A 407 -18.35 -2.29 -25.91
C GLY A 407 -17.03 -2.05 -25.17
N SER A 408 -16.27 -3.10 -24.85
CA SER A 408 -14.94 -2.99 -24.23
C SER A 408 -13.88 -2.63 -25.28
N ILE A 409 -12.64 -2.34 -24.86
CA ILE A 409 -11.55 -2.15 -25.84
C ILE A 409 -11.20 -3.45 -26.60
N TYR A 410 -11.65 -4.59 -26.08
CA TYR A 410 -11.47 -5.92 -26.64
C TYR A 410 -12.73 -6.45 -27.34
N ASP A 411 -13.71 -5.58 -27.62
CA ASP A 411 -14.88 -5.97 -28.41
C ASP A 411 -14.44 -6.65 -29.71
N MET A 412 -14.99 -7.82 -29.98
CA MET A 412 -14.60 -8.65 -31.12
C MET A 412 -15.06 -8.05 -32.46
N GLU A 413 -16.14 -7.25 -32.44
CA GLU A 413 -16.69 -6.58 -33.61
C GLU A 413 -16.12 -5.17 -33.80
N ASP A 414 -15.70 -4.52 -32.72
CA ASP A 414 -15.14 -3.16 -32.72
C ASP A 414 -13.88 -3.05 -31.84
N ILE A 415 -12.85 -3.84 -32.17
CA ILE A 415 -11.60 -3.85 -31.38
C ILE A 415 -10.88 -2.51 -31.47
N THR A 416 -10.72 -1.86 -30.32
CA THR A 416 -9.97 -0.59 -30.20
C THR A 416 -8.65 -0.76 -29.44
N TRP A 417 -8.43 -1.91 -28.82
CA TRP A 417 -7.16 -2.26 -28.20
C TRP A 417 -6.03 -2.31 -29.22
N THR A 418 -4.87 -1.78 -28.84
CA THR A 418 -3.64 -1.84 -29.63
C THR A 418 -2.48 -2.40 -28.80
N PRO A 419 -1.51 -3.09 -29.42
CA PRO A 419 -0.32 -3.54 -28.72
C PRO A 419 0.41 -2.42 -27.96
N PRO A 420 0.87 -2.70 -26.72
CA PRO A 420 1.66 -1.74 -25.97
C PRO A 420 2.98 -1.42 -26.69
N LYS A 421 3.51 -0.22 -26.49
CA LYS A 421 4.76 0.24 -27.11
C LYS A 421 5.77 0.59 -26.03
N SER A 422 7.01 0.17 -26.21
CA SER A 422 8.10 0.57 -25.32
C SER A 422 8.31 2.09 -25.37
N LEU A 423 8.58 2.68 -24.21
CA LEU A 423 9.05 4.07 -24.08
C LEU A 423 10.57 4.18 -24.27
N VAL A 424 11.28 3.06 -24.15
CA VAL A 424 12.73 2.97 -24.28
C VAL A 424 13.08 2.20 -25.55
N LYS A 425 14.15 2.61 -26.22
CA LYS A 425 14.66 1.90 -27.40
C LYS A 425 15.33 0.60 -26.96
N TYR A 426 15.09 -0.47 -27.70
CA TYR A 426 15.78 -1.74 -27.46
C TYR A 426 17.10 -1.76 -28.23
N GLU A 427 18.21 -1.83 -27.50
CA GLU A 427 19.57 -1.85 -28.00
C GLU A 427 20.32 -3.11 -27.58
N HIS A 428 19.86 -3.80 -26.53
CA HIS A 428 20.48 -4.98 -25.96
C HIS A 428 19.63 -6.24 -26.19
N ASP A 429 20.31 -7.37 -26.40
CA ASP A 429 19.68 -8.69 -26.55
C ASP A 429 20.08 -9.61 -25.40
N TRP A 430 19.10 -9.93 -24.55
CA TRP A 430 19.24 -10.89 -23.45
C TRP A 430 18.77 -12.30 -23.82
N GLY A 431 18.74 -12.63 -25.11
CA GLY A 431 18.28 -13.92 -25.63
C GLY A 431 16.77 -14.09 -25.55
N ARG A 432 16.02 -12.98 -25.52
CA ARG A 432 14.56 -12.98 -25.35
C ARG A 432 13.89 -13.47 -26.65
N PRO A 433 12.96 -14.44 -26.58
CA PRO A 433 12.19 -14.85 -27.76
C PRO A 433 11.41 -13.69 -28.39
N LEU A 434 11.24 -13.72 -29.72
CA LEU A 434 10.42 -12.77 -30.44
C LEU A 434 8.94 -12.88 -30.01
N LEU A 435 8.30 -11.73 -29.86
CA LEU A 435 6.90 -11.62 -29.42
C LEU A 435 6.03 -11.15 -30.60
N ASP A 436 5.08 -11.98 -31.02
CA ASP A 436 4.16 -11.66 -32.11
C ASP A 436 2.86 -11.06 -31.56
N TRP A 437 2.84 -9.74 -31.38
CA TRP A 437 1.65 -9.04 -30.88
C TRP A 437 0.44 -9.09 -31.84
N GLU A 438 0.64 -9.40 -33.12
CA GLU A 438 -0.48 -9.58 -34.06
C GLU A 438 -1.22 -10.89 -33.77
N GLU A 439 -0.53 -11.93 -33.30
CA GLU A 439 -1.15 -13.16 -32.80
C GLU A 439 -2.18 -12.86 -31.69
N ILE A 440 -1.84 -11.93 -30.79
CA ILE A 440 -2.74 -11.52 -29.70
C ILE A 440 -3.95 -10.76 -30.25
N ALA A 441 -3.72 -9.78 -31.13
CA ALA A 441 -4.81 -9.00 -31.72
C ALA A 441 -5.79 -9.90 -32.49
N GLU A 442 -5.27 -10.83 -33.29
CA GLU A 442 -6.08 -11.77 -34.05
C GLU A 442 -6.77 -12.81 -33.14
N GLY A 443 -6.08 -13.26 -32.10
CA GLY A 443 -6.66 -14.12 -31.07
C GLY A 443 -7.87 -13.48 -30.39
N ILE A 444 -7.78 -12.19 -30.04
CA ILE A 444 -8.89 -11.42 -29.46
C ILE A 444 -10.04 -11.31 -30.47
N ARG A 445 -9.79 -10.97 -31.73
CA ARG A 445 -10.85 -10.88 -32.76
C ARG A 445 -11.60 -12.20 -32.95
N ARG A 446 -10.90 -13.34 -32.88
CA ARG A 446 -11.49 -14.66 -33.13
C ARG A 446 -12.18 -15.28 -31.92
N HIS A 447 -11.62 -15.07 -30.73
CA HIS A 447 -12.01 -15.83 -29.54
C HIS A 447 -12.32 -14.95 -28.32
N GLY A 448 -12.06 -13.65 -28.41
CA GLY A 448 -12.08 -12.73 -27.30
C GLY A 448 -10.91 -12.95 -26.34
N ILE A 449 -11.01 -12.35 -25.16
CA ILE A 449 -10.02 -12.47 -24.08
C ILE A 449 -10.73 -12.80 -22.76
N ARG A 450 -10.13 -13.64 -21.92
CA ARG A 450 -10.78 -14.15 -20.70
C ARG A 450 -10.88 -13.13 -19.58
N ASN A 451 -9.92 -12.22 -19.50
CA ASN A 451 -9.78 -11.26 -18.41
C ASN A 451 -9.79 -9.84 -18.98
N ALA A 452 -10.53 -8.91 -18.37
CA ALA A 452 -10.51 -7.51 -18.81
C ALA A 452 -9.16 -6.84 -18.51
N ALA A 453 -8.46 -7.28 -17.47
CA ALA A 453 -7.09 -6.87 -17.17
C ALA A 453 -6.27 -8.04 -16.65
N GLN A 454 -4.98 -8.08 -16.98
CA GLN A 454 -4.08 -9.20 -16.67
C GLN A 454 -2.92 -8.81 -15.76
N THR A 455 -2.30 -7.65 -15.94
CA THR A 455 -1.00 -7.34 -15.34
C THR A 455 -1.08 -6.20 -14.33
N THR A 456 -0.38 -6.37 -13.21
CA THR A 456 -0.20 -5.33 -12.19
C THR A 456 1.02 -5.69 -11.35
N VAL A 457 1.82 -4.72 -10.92
CA VAL A 457 2.92 -5.02 -10.00
C VAL A 457 2.57 -4.50 -8.62
N ALA A 458 2.11 -5.41 -7.76
CA ALA A 458 1.76 -5.12 -6.37
C ALA A 458 3.00 -5.16 -5.45
N PRO A 459 2.93 -4.55 -4.25
CA PRO A 459 3.94 -4.76 -3.22
C PRO A 459 4.01 -6.23 -2.82
N THR A 460 5.21 -6.79 -2.77
CA THR A 460 5.39 -8.21 -2.44
C THR A 460 6.03 -8.46 -1.08
N GLY A 461 6.01 -7.47 -0.17
CA GLY A 461 6.61 -7.51 1.18
C GLY A 461 6.66 -8.89 1.84
N THR A 462 5.50 -9.48 2.14
CA THR A 462 5.45 -10.79 2.80
C THR A 462 5.87 -11.94 1.88
N ILE A 463 5.38 -11.99 0.65
CA ILE A 463 5.60 -13.14 -0.25
C ILE A 463 7.05 -13.21 -0.77
N ALA A 464 7.69 -12.06 -1.02
CA ALA A 464 9.11 -11.97 -1.37
C ALA A 464 10.00 -12.36 -0.19
N THR A 465 9.64 -11.96 1.04
CA THR A 465 10.35 -12.43 2.26
C THR A 465 10.29 -13.96 2.35
N VAL A 466 9.12 -14.56 2.10
CA VAL A 466 8.94 -16.02 2.15
C VAL A 466 9.67 -16.72 1.00
N ALA A 467 9.71 -16.11 -0.18
CA ALA A 467 10.43 -16.65 -1.34
C ALA A 467 11.95 -16.56 -1.16
N GLY A 468 12.42 -15.56 -0.42
CA GLY A 468 13.84 -15.26 -0.23
C GLY A 468 14.39 -14.27 -1.27
N CYS A 469 13.55 -13.43 -1.88
CA CYS A 469 13.99 -12.38 -2.80
C CYS A 469 14.64 -11.22 -2.02
N GLU A 470 15.68 -10.63 -2.60
CA GLU A 470 16.31 -9.39 -2.12
C GLU A 470 15.52 -8.15 -2.57
N GLY A 471 15.00 -8.17 -3.80
CA GLY A 471 14.16 -7.14 -4.40
C GLY A 471 12.66 -7.43 -4.26
N TYR A 472 11.92 -6.48 -3.69
CA TYR A 472 10.48 -6.62 -3.46
C TYR A 472 9.70 -6.05 -4.64
N GLY A 473 8.90 -6.87 -5.29
CA GLY A 473 8.13 -6.48 -6.47
C GLY A 473 9.06 -6.06 -7.61
N CYS A 474 8.89 -4.84 -8.09
CA CYS A 474 9.80 -4.22 -9.04
C CYS A 474 10.82 -3.28 -8.39
N GLU A 475 10.92 -3.22 -7.05
CA GLU A 475 11.84 -2.31 -6.35
C GLU A 475 13.31 -2.74 -6.49
N PRO A 476 14.26 -1.78 -6.43
CA PRO A 476 15.66 -2.12 -6.19
C PRO A 476 15.83 -2.80 -4.82
N VAL A 477 16.95 -3.49 -4.62
CA VAL A 477 17.30 -4.04 -3.29
C VAL A 477 17.42 -2.89 -2.29
N PHE A 478 16.83 -3.05 -1.11
CA PHE A 478 16.82 -1.99 -0.08
C PHE A 478 18.21 -1.72 0.50
N ALA A 479 18.93 -2.79 0.84
CA ALA A 479 20.29 -2.75 1.35
C ALA A 479 20.96 -4.10 1.09
N LEU A 480 22.25 -4.11 0.79
CA LEU A 480 23.04 -5.33 0.59
C LEU A 480 23.29 -6.06 1.91
N ALA A 481 23.29 -5.34 3.04
CA ALA A 481 23.28 -5.96 4.35
C ALA A 481 22.61 -5.04 5.39
N TYR A 482 21.80 -5.60 6.29
CA TYR A 482 21.06 -4.85 7.32
C TYR A 482 20.65 -5.73 8.49
N VAL A 483 20.25 -5.12 9.61
CA VAL A 483 19.69 -5.82 10.76
C VAL A 483 18.19 -5.56 10.82
N ARG A 484 17.40 -6.64 10.82
CA ARG A 484 15.95 -6.57 11.02
C ARG A 484 15.62 -6.89 12.47
N HIS A 485 14.86 -6.00 13.09
CA HIS A 485 14.27 -6.21 14.40
C HIS A 485 12.93 -6.94 14.24
N VAL A 486 12.78 -8.08 14.90
CA VAL A 486 11.54 -8.85 14.92
C VAL A 486 11.08 -8.99 16.36
N ASN A 487 9.89 -8.50 16.66
CA ASN A 487 9.26 -8.75 17.95
C ASN A 487 8.72 -10.19 17.96
N ASP A 488 9.41 -11.07 18.68
CA ASP A 488 8.97 -12.42 18.97
C ASP A 488 8.49 -12.50 20.43
N ASN A 489 7.16 -12.42 20.62
CA ASN A 489 6.51 -12.53 21.93
C ASN A 489 7.12 -11.60 23.00
N GLY A 490 7.43 -10.35 22.63
CA GLY A 490 8.01 -9.35 23.54
C GLY A 490 9.55 -9.37 23.61
N LYS A 491 10.22 -10.26 22.87
CA LYS A 491 11.67 -10.22 22.68
C LYS A 491 12.01 -9.56 21.35
N ASP A 492 12.92 -8.60 21.39
CA ASP A 492 13.47 -8.00 20.17
C ASP A 492 14.59 -8.90 19.61
N LEU A 493 14.26 -9.66 18.56
CA LEU A 493 15.21 -10.54 17.87
C LEU A 493 15.88 -9.76 16.74
N GLN A 494 17.20 -9.63 16.80
CA GLN A 494 18.00 -9.03 15.73
C GLN A 494 18.44 -10.10 14.74
N LEU A 495 17.94 -10.01 13.51
CA LEU A 495 18.34 -10.87 12.40
C LEU A 495 19.23 -10.08 11.44
N THR A 496 20.45 -10.57 11.23
CA THR A 496 21.37 -9.97 10.26
C THR A 496 21.13 -10.58 8.89
N TYR A 497 20.84 -9.74 7.91
CA TYR A 497 20.67 -10.10 6.50
C TYR A 497 21.87 -9.59 5.71
N ALA A 498 22.40 -10.42 4.82
CA ALA A 498 23.42 -10.08 3.84
C ALA A 498 23.02 -10.69 2.49
N SER A 499 23.27 -9.96 1.40
CA SER A 499 22.90 -10.32 0.02
C SER A 499 23.69 -11.55 -0.45
N PRO A 500 23.01 -12.69 -0.72
CA PRO A 500 23.67 -13.86 -1.27
C PRO A 500 24.26 -13.60 -2.67
N GLN A 501 23.61 -12.79 -3.50
CA GLN A 501 24.11 -12.46 -4.84
C GLN A 501 25.39 -11.62 -4.76
N PHE A 502 25.46 -10.68 -3.82
CA PHE A 502 26.65 -9.88 -3.60
C PHE A 502 27.82 -10.74 -3.13
N GLU A 503 27.60 -11.64 -2.17
CA GLU A 503 28.64 -12.59 -1.75
C GLU A 503 29.15 -13.45 -2.91
N LYS A 504 28.25 -13.92 -3.78
CA LYS A 504 28.60 -14.72 -4.96
C LYS A 504 29.44 -13.90 -5.94
N ALA A 505 29.10 -12.65 -6.18
CA ALA A 505 29.87 -11.75 -7.04
C ALA A 505 31.28 -11.49 -6.48
N LEU A 506 31.41 -11.24 -5.17
CA LEU A 506 32.72 -11.06 -4.53
C LEU A 506 33.58 -12.33 -4.63
N LYS A 507 32.97 -13.52 -4.48
CA LYS A 507 33.65 -14.82 -4.67
C LYS A 507 34.14 -14.98 -6.12
N ALA A 508 33.29 -14.66 -7.10
CA ALA A 508 33.60 -14.77 -8.51
C ALA A 508 34.71 -13.80 -8.96
N ALA A 509 34.82 -12.63 -8.31
CA ALA A 509 35.91 -11.68 -8.54
C ALA A 509 37.26 -12.12 -7.96
N GLY A 510 37.36 -13.29 -7.33
CA GLY A 510 38.61 -13.81 -6.78
C GLY A 510 39.07 -13.14 -5.48
N LEU A 511 38.17 -12.45 -4.77
CA LEU A 511 38.50 -11.83 -3.48
C LEU A 511 38.69 -12.90 -2.40
N GLU A 512 39.79 -12.78 -1.66
CA GLU A 512 40.15 -13.64 -0.53
C GLU A 512 39.10 -13.60 0.58
N ALA A 513 38.98 -14.67 1.35
CA ALA A 513 37.94 -14.81 2.37
C ALA A 513 37.98 -13.71 3.44
N GLU A 514 39.16 -13.21 3.80
CA GLU A 514 39.31 -12.11 4.76
C GLU A 514 38.80 -10.79 4.18
N ALA A 515 39.26 -10.43 2.98
CA ALA A 515 38.81 -9.22 2.28
C ALA A 515 37.28 -9.21 2.09
N ARG A 516 36.67 -10.35 1.75
CA ARG A 516 35.21 -10.45 1.65
C ARG A 516 34.51 -10.20 2.99
N ARG A 517 35.05 -10.71 4.11
CA ARG A 517 34.48 -10.47 5.44
C ARG A 517 34.55 -8.99 5.81
N GLU A 518 35.70 -8.36 5.61
CA GLU A 518 35.86 -6.91 5.86
C GLU A 518 34.91 -6.07 5.00
N ILE A 519 34.73 -6.42 3.72
CA ILE A 519 33.77 -5.76 2.83
C ILE A 519 32.34 -5.91 3.38
N VAL A 520 31.93 -7.13 3.75
CA VAL A 520 30.57 -7.38 4.28
C VAL A 520 30.33 -6.63 5.59
N GLU A 521 31.33 -6.54 6.46
CA GLU A 521 31.23 -5.74 7.70
C GLU A 521 31.02 -4.25 7.43
N LYS A 522 31.76 -3.67 6.47
CA LYS A 522 31.56 -2.29 6.02
C LYS A 522 30.18 -2.07 5.39
N VAL A 523 29.71 -3.03 4.59
CA VAL A 523 28.36 -2.99 3.99
C VAL A 523 27.28 -3.10 5.06
N LEU A 524 27.47 -3.88 6.13
CA LEU A 524 26.52 -3.96 7.25
C LEU A 524 26.34 -2.64 8.00
N GLU A 525 27.34 -1.77 7.99
CA GLU A 525 27.26 -0.44 8.60
C GLU A 525 26.42 0.53 7.76
N HIS A 526 26.67 0.57 6.45
CA HIS A 526 26.10 1.58 5.55
C HIS A 526 24.92 1.09 4.70
N GLY A 527 24.76 -0.22 4.51
CA GLY A 527 23.76 -0.85 3.65
C GLY A 527 24.13 -0.91 2.16
N ALA A 528 25.15 -0.18 1.70
CA ALA A 528 25.55 -0.06 0.30
C ALA A 528 27.06 -0.31 0.11
N CYS A 529 27.47 -0.64 -1.12
CA CYS A 529 28.88 -0.92 -1.44
C CYS A 529 29.60 0.22 -2.21
N GLN A 530 28.89 1.28 -2.60
CA GLN A 530 29.42 2.30 -3.53
C GLN A 530 30.69 3.00 -3.03
N ASN A 531 30.78 3.23 -1.72
CA ASN A 531 31.89 3.95 -1.08
C ASN A 531 32.96 3.04 -0.47
N ILE A 532 33.01 1.76 -0.86
CA ILE A 532 33.99 0.78 -0.38
C ILE A 532 35.02 0.51 -1.48
N PRO A 533 36.22 1.12 -1.44
CA PRO A 533 37.22 1.02 -2.51
C PRO A 533 37.71 -0.41 -2.76
N GLU A 534 37.63 -1.29 -1.75
CA GLU A 534 38.02 -2.69 -1.86
C GLU A 534 37.06 -3.51 -2.73
N VAL A 535 35.86 -3.00 -3.02
CA VAL A 535 34.91 -3.63 -3.95
C VAL A 535 35.25 -3.21 -5.38
N PRO A 536 35.49 -4.17 -6.31
CA PRO A 536 35.73 -3.87 -7.72
C PRO A 536 34.67 -2.95 -8.31
N GLU A 537 35.08 -2.02 -9.17
CA GLU A 537 34.18 -1.03 -9.79
C GLU A 537 33.03 -1.70 -10.57
N SER A 538 33.30 -2.79 -11.28
CA SER A 538 32.27 -3.57 -11.97
C SER A 538 31.20 -4.12 -11.02
N ILE A 539 31.57 -4.52 -9.80
CA ILE A 539 30.62 -4.98 -8.79
C ILE A 539 29.85 -3.79 -8.21
N ARG A 540 30.54 -2.69 -7.85
CA ARG A 540 29.86 -1.49 -7.34
C ARG A 540 28.84 -0.94 -8.34
N HIS A 541 29.16 -0.98 -9.62
CA HIS A 541 28.25 -0.56 -10.69
C HIS A 541 26.94 -1.36 -10.71
N ILE A 542 26.99 -2.68 -10.53
CA ILE A 542 25.80 -3.54 -10.59
C ILE A 542 25.04 -3.56 -9.27
N PHE A 543 25.73 -3.63 -8.14
CA PHE A 543 25.15 -3.82 -6.82
C PHE A 543 24.73 -2.50 -6.17
N VAL A 544 23.80 -1.82 -6.83
CA VAL A 544 23.14 -0.59 -6.36
C VAL A 544 21.90 -0.90 -5.54
N VAL A 545 21.74 -0.18 -4.43
CA VAL A 545 20.56 -0.28 -3.56
C VAL A 545 19.65 0.95 -3.69
N SER A 546 18.49 0.94 -3.04
CA SER A 546 17.49 2.02 -3.16
C SER A 546 18.04 3.43 -2.91
N THR A 547 19.05 3.59 -2.04
CA THR A 547 19.69 4.89 -1.77
C THR A 547 20.71 5.32 -2.81
N ASP A 548 21.15 4.42 -3.68
CA ASP A 548 22.10 4.68 -4.77
C ASP A 548 21.40 5.11 -6.07
N ILE A 549 20.06 5.01 -6.12
CA ILE A 549 19.23 5.32 -7.28
C ILE A 549 18.65 6.73 -7.12
N SER A 550 18.81 7.56 -8.15
CA SER A 550 18.20 8.89 -8.18
C SER A 550 16.68 8.82 -8.38
N ALA A 551 15.97 9.87 -7.96
CA ALA A 551 14.52 9.96 -8.17
C ALA A 551 14.13 9.89 -9.66
N GLU A 552 14.92 10.49 -10.54
CA GLU A 552 14.71 10.42 -11.99
C GLU A 552 14.82 8.98 -12.50
N GLU A 553 15.87 8.24 -12.12
CA GLU A 553 16.03 6.83 -12.49
C GLU A 553 14.87 5.97 -11.98
N HIS A 554 14.40 6.22 -10.75
CA HIS A 554 13.22 5.56 -10.19
C HIS A 554 11.97 5.79 -11.07
N VAL A 555 11.71 7.04 -11.48
CA VAL A 555 10.54 7.40 -12.30
C VAL A 555 10.65 6.83 -13.71
N ARG A 556 11.83 6.90 -14.34
CA ARG A 556 12.04 6.35 -15.69
C ARG A 556 11.92 4.83 -15.72
N MET A 557 12.46 4.14 -14.73
CA MET A 557 12.29 2.69 -14.57
C MET A 557 10.81 2.33 -14.40
N GLN A 558 10.08 3.07 -13.57
CA GLN A 558 8.63 2.90 -13.45
C GLN A 558 7.93 3.05 -14.80
N ALA A 559 8.20 4.14 -15.53
CA ALA A 559 7.57 4.41 -16.82
C ALA A 559 7.86 3.31 -17.85
N ALA A 560 9.11 2.86 -17.93
CA ALA A 560 9.54 1.80 -18.85
C ALA A 560 8.75 0.50 -18.65
N MET A 561 8.54 0.09 -17.40
CA MET A 561 7.69 -1.08 -17.09
C MET A 561 6.20 -0.80 -17.27
N GLN A 562 5.72 0.40 -16.87
CA GLN A 562 4.30 0.77 -16.90
C GLN A 562 3.70 0.68 -18.30
N ALA A 563 4.51 0.91 -19.34
CA ALA A 563 4.12 0.74 -20.74
C ALA A 563 3.54 -0.66 -21.07
N PHE A 564 3.96 -1.69 -20.31
CA PHE A 564 3.53 -3.08 -20.47
C PHE A 564 2.63 -3.58 -19.33
N VAL A 565 2.12 -2.67 -18.49
CA VAL A 565 1.20 -2.99 -17.39
C VAL A 565 -0.15 -2.31 -17.65
N ASP A 566 -1.22 -3.10 -17.81
CA ASP A 566 -2.56 -2.59 -18.15
C ASP A 566 -3.29 -1.95 -16.96
N ASN A 567 -3.07 -2.43 -15.74
CA ASN A 567 -3.32 -1.65 -14.53
C ASN A 567 -2.12 -0.73 -14.24
N SER A 568 -1.74 -0.56 -12.98
CA SER A 568 -0.61 0.24 -12.52
C SER A 568 0.41 -0.66 -11.80
N LEU A 569 1.46 -0.04 -11.29
CA LEU A 569 2.49 -0.66 -10.48
C LEU A 569 2.72 0.16 -9.21
N SER A 570 2.86 -0.51 -8.08
CA SER A 570 3.22 0.11 -6.81
C SER A 570 4.74 0.16 -6.71
N LYS A 571 5.29 1.32 -7.05
CA LYS A 571 6.71 1.62 -6.92
C LYS A 571 6.90 2.91 -6.12
N THR A 572 7.81 2.85 -5.16
CA THR A 572 8.22 3.97 -4.32
C THR A 572 9.35 4.72 -5.00
N ILE A 573 9.20 6.03 -5.15
CA ILE A 573 10.28 6.92 -5.57
C ILE A 573 10.98 7.39 -4.29
N ASN A 574 12.11 6.77 -3.97
CA ASN A 574 12.87 7.12 -2.77
C ASN A 574 13.73 8.36 -3.03
N PHE A 575 13.77 9.24 -2.04
CA PHE A 575 14.60 10.43 -2.04
C PHE A 575 15.54 10.42 -0.83
N PRO A 576 16.76 10.99 -0.97
CA PRO A 576 17.63 11.24 0.17
C PRO A 576 17.01 12.28 1.12
N GLU A 577 17.48 12.32 2.37
CA GLU A 577 17.02 13.27 3.40
C GLU A 577 17.18 14.73 2.98
N ALA A 578 18.18 15.04 2.16
CA ALA A 578 18.46 16.39 1.67
C ALA A 578 17.59 16.81 0.47
N ALA A 579 16.69 15.96 -0.03
CA ALA A 579 15.86 16.30 -1.17
C ALA A 579 14.94 17.48 -0.87
N THR A 580 14.72 18.33 -1.87
CA THR A 580 13.89 19.52 -1.77
C THR A 580 12.47 19.27 -2.27
N GLU A 581 11.54 20.18 -1.95
CA GLU A 581 10.20 20.19 -2.57
C GLU A 581 10.31 20.28 -4.12
N GLU A 582 11.29 20.99 -4.65
CA GLU A 582 11.51 21.10 -6.10
C GLU A 582 11.87 19.76 -6.74
N ASP A 583 12.64 18.92 -6.05
CA ASP A 583 13.00 17.57 -6.52
C ASP A 583 11.76 16.67 -6.62
N VAL A 584 10.87 16.76 -5.63
CA VAL A 584 9.57 16.06 -5.64
C VAL A 584 8.68 16.57 -6.78
N ALA A 585 8.61 17.89 -6.96
CA ALA A 585 7.87 18.52 -8.07
C ALA A 585 8.36 18.04 -9.45
N LYS A 586 9.68 17.94 -9.64
CA LYS A 586 10.29 17.43 -10.88
C LYS A 586 9.91 15.97 -11.14
N ALA A 587 9.98 15.11 -10.11
CA ALA A 587 9.58 13.71 -10.25
C ALA A 587 8.10 13.54 -10.62
N TYR A 588 7.23 14.36 -10.04
CA TYR A 588 5.80 14.41 -10.36
C TYR A 588 5.51 14.84 -11.80
N LEU A 589 6.18 15.89 -12.28
CA LEU A 589 6.08 16.34 -13.66
C LEU A 589 6.60 15.27 -14.63
N LEU A 590 7.77 14.69 -14.34
CA LEU A 590 8.36 13.64 -15.17
C LEU A 590 7.47 12.40 -15.25
N ALA A 591 6.88 11.97 -14.13
CA ALA A 591 5.98 10.82 -14.11
C ALA A 591 4.73 11.05 -14.97
N TRP A 592 4.16 12.26 -14.92
CA TRP A 592 3.05 12.63 -15.79
C TRP A 592 3.45 12.64 -17.27
N GLU A 593 4.58 13.26 -17.60
CA GLU A 593 5.10 13.36 -18.97
C GLU A 593 5.41 12.01 -19.60
N LEU A 594 5.90 11.06 -18.80
CA LEU A 594 6.20 9.70 -19.24
C LEU A 594 4.97 8.77 -19.23
N GLY A 595 3.79 9.25 -18.85
CA GLY A 595 2.56 8.46 -18.87
C GLY A 595 2.46 7.42 -17.76
N CYS A 596 3.05 7.67 -16.58
CA CYS A 596 2.78 6.88 -15.39
C CYS A 596 1.29 7.00 -14.99
N LYS A 597 0.74 5.95 -14.36
CA LYS A 597 -0.66 5.96 -13.89
C LYS A 597 -0.82 6.48 -12.47
N GLY A 598 0.23 6.36 -11.65
CA GLY A 598 0.30 6.98 -10.34
C GLY A 598 1.74 7.10 -9.88
N ILE A 599 1.98 7.87 -8.82
CA ILE A 599 3.30 8.06 -8.24
C ILE A 599 3.19 8.31 -6.74
N THR A 600 4.07 7.67 -5.98
CA THR A 600 4.26 7.86 -4.55
C THR A 600 5.72 8.14 -4.28
N VAL A 601 6.00 9.16 -3.48
CA VAL A 601 7.36 9.54 -3.10
C VAL A 601 7.60 9.24 -1.63
N TYR A 602 8.83 8.96 -1.29
CA TYR A 602 9.26 8.80 0.09
C TYR A 602 10.59 9.52 0.28
N VAL A 603 10.58 10.59 1.08
CA VAL A 603 11.79 11.32 1.47
C VAL A 603 12.34 10.69 2.75
N THR A 604 13.61 10.30 2.74
CA THR A 604 14.24 9.67 3.90
C THR A 604 14.14 10.59 5.13
N GLY A 605 13.56 10.09 6.22
CA GLY A 605 13.36 10.88 7.45
C GLY A 605 12.06 11.67 7.52
N SER A 606 11.21 11.66 6.48
CA SER A 606 9.92 12.37 6.49
C SER A 606 8.88 11.75 7.44
N ARG A 607 8.98 10.44 7.70
CA ARG A 607 8.05 9.73 8.60
C ARG A 607 8.64 9.49 9.98
N GLU A 608 7.80 9.63 11.01
CA GLU A 608 8.19 9.38 12.40
C GLU A 608 8.60 7.92 12.65
N LYS A 609 7.92 6.97 12.00
CA LYS A 609 8.16 5.52 12.12
C LYS A 609 8.45 4.89 10.77
N VAL A 610 9.48 4.05 10.72
CA VAL A 610 9.89 3.32 9.52
C VAL A 610 10.03 1.83 9.83
N VAL A 611 9.79 0.98 8.82
CA VAL A 611 9.75 -0.49 9.00
C VAL A 611 11.13 -1.14 8.76
N LEU A 612 11.99 -0.49 7.97
CA LEU A 612 13.34 -0.93 7.65
C LEU A 612 14.33 0.17 8.01
N GLU A 613 15.40 -0.17 8.75
CA GLU A 613 16.46 0.75 9.15
C GLU A 613 17.83 0.10 8.99
N THR A 614 18.85 0.89 8.65
CA THR A 614 20.26 0.48 8.72
C THR A 614 20.83 0.82 10.11
N LYS A 615 21.98 0.24 10.47
CA LYS A 615 22.66 0.58 11.73
C LYS A 615 23.01 2.07 11.83
N ALA A 616 23.48 2.68 10.74
CA ALA A 616 23.80 4.10 10.70
C ALA A 616 22.55 4.99 10.92
N THR A 617 21.41 4.65 10.30
CA THR A 617 20.16 5.39 10.49
C THR A 617 19.60 5.23 11.90
N ALA A 618 19.65 4.02 12.46
CA ALA A 618 19.25 3.75 13.84
C ALA A 618 20.13 4.52 14.86
N GLY A 619 21.44 4.53 14.64
CA GLY A 619 22.41 5.27 15.46
C GLY A 619 22.22 6.79 15.41
N LYS A 620 21.88 7.35 14.24
CA LYS A 620 21.56 8.78 14.09
C LYS A 620 20.26 9.17 14.81
N LYS A 621 19.20 8.36 14.74
CA LYS A 621 17.97 8.62 15.52
C LYS A 621 18.23 8.60 17.03
N GLN A 622 19.06 7.69 17.52
CA GLN A 622 19.51 7.69 18.91
C GLN A 622 20.39 8.91 19.23
N GLY A 623 21.25 9.34 18.30
CA GLY A 623 22.09 10.54 18.42
C GLY A 623 21.31 11.86 18.46
N ILE A 624 20.28 12.01 17.62
CA ILE A 624 19.39 13.19 17.59
C ILE A 624 18.60 13.31 18.90
N VAL A 625 18.15 12.17 19.47
CA VAL A 625 17.50 12.16 20.80
C VAL A 625 18.48 12.61 21.89
N VAL A 626 19.77 12.28 21.77
CA VAL A 626 20.82 12.70 22.72
C VAL A 626 21.26 14.15 22.52
N GLU A 627 21.32 14.65 21.29
CA GLU A 627 21.68 16.05 20.99
C GLU A 627 20.56 17.04 21.31
N ASN A 628 19.29 16.68 21.07
CA ASN A 628 18.14 17.49 21.50
C ASN A 628 17.99 17.52 23.03
N PHE A 629 18.56 16.56 23.76
CA PHE A 629 18.66 16.61 25.23
C PHE A 629 19.85 17.45 25.72
N ARG A 630 20.86 17.69 24.89
CA ARG A 630 22.04 18.50 25.23
C ARG A 630 21.86 20.00 24.93
N SER A 631 21.06 20.36 23.92
CA SER A 631 20.87 21.77 23.53
C SER A 631 19.91 22.57 24.43
N SER A 632 19.25 21.94 25.41
CA SER A 632 18.32 22.61 26.34
C SER A 632 18.85 22.75 27.77
N SER A 633 20.16 22.75 27.98
CA SER A 633 20.74 22.94 29.33
C SER A 633 21.95 23.87 29.33
N GLU A 634 21.69 25.18 29.26
CA GLU A 634 22.61 26.16 29.83
C GLU A 634 22.27 26.41 31.31
N GLU A 635 23.34 26.45 32.10
CA GLU A 635 23.48 26.84 33.51
C GLU A 635 23.00 25.86 34.61
N GLY A 636 23.99 25.15 35.17
CA GLY A 636 24.17 25.15 36.62
C GLY A 636 23.92 23.85 37.39
N ARG A 637 24.92 22.95 37.39
CA ARG A 637 25.48 22.15 38.52
C ARG A 637 25.82 20.73 38.07
N ARG A 638 27.13 20.47 38.00
CA ARG A 638 27.71 19.12 37.86
C ARG A 638 27.26 18.24 39.03
N ARG A 639 26.59 17.14 38.72
CA ARG A 639 26.61 15.90 39.51
C ARG A 639 26.97 14.76 38.55
N ASP A 640 28.09 14.10 38.82
CA ASP A 640 28.47 12.86 38.15
C ASP A 640 27.38 11.82 38.43
N VAL A 641 26.72 11.35 37.37
CA VAL A 641 25.84 10.19 37.41
C VAL A 641 26.45 9.15 36.49
N SER A 642 26.79 7.99 37.03
CA SER A 642 27.45 6.90 36.29
C SER A 642 26.54 6.33 35.19
N ALA A 643 27.16 5.89 34.09
CA ALA A 643 26.49 5.34 32.90
C ALA A 643 25.54 4.16 33.19
N ASP A 644 25.75 3.44 34.30
CA ASP A 644 24.90 2.32 34.72
C ASP A 644 23.50 2.73 35.20
N ILE A 645 23.34 3.97 35.72
CA ILE A 645 22.03 4.47 36.14
C ILE A 645 21.18 4.87 34.92
N LEU A 646 21.80 5.36 33.85
CA LEU A 646 21.13 5.69 32.59
C LEU A 646 20.65 4.43 31.84
N ALA A 647 21.47 3.37 31.84
CA ALA A 647 21.11 2.06 31.27
C ALA A 647 19.91 1.41 32.00
N THR A 648 19.81 1.60 33.32
CA THR A 648 18.70 1.07 34.13
C THR A 648 17.41 1.88 33.93
N GLN A 649 17.48 3.17 33.57
CA GLN A 649 16.31 3.99 33.23
C GLN A 649 15.76 3.73 31.83
N LEU A 650 16.61 3.39 30.85
CA LEU A 650 16.19 3.02 29.49
C LEU A 650 15.43 1.68 29.46
N ALA A 651 15.80 0.72 30.31
CA ALA A 651 15.09 -0.56 30.41
C ALA A 651 13.66 -0.45 30.96
N ALA A 652 13.34 0.63 31.69
CA ALA A 652 12.02 0.84 32.29
C ALA A 652 10.98 1.49 31.34
N TRP A 653 11.35 1.80 30.10
CA TRP A 653 10.45 2.40 29.10
C TRP A 653 9.63 1.37 28.32
N HIS A 654 9.76 0.09 28.67
CA HIS A 654 9.07 -1.02 27.99
C HIS A 654 7.71 -1.41 28.59
N GLU A 655 7.23 -0.74 29.66
CA GLU A 655 5.88 -0.93 30.19
C GLU A 655 5.06 0.37 30.13
N THR A 656 4.07 0.42 29.23
CA THR A 656 3.23 1.60 28.96
C THR A 656 2.29 1.98 30.11
N LYS A 657 2.09 1.10 31.10
CA LYS A 657 1.18 1.35 32.23
C LYS A 657 1.56 0.52 33.46
N LYS A 658 1.76 1.16 34.61
CA LYS A 658 2.02 0.47 35.88
C LYS A 658 0.84 -0.46 36.25
N PRO A 659 1.06 -1.76 36.53
CA PRO A 659 0.00 -2.69 36.93
C PRO A 659 -0.60 -2.27 38.28
N ARG A 660 -1.90 -2.52 38.48
CA ARG A 660 -2.64 -2.12 39.70
C ARG A 660 -2.52 -3.22 40.77
N PRO A 661 -2.02 -2.92 41.98
CA PRO A 661 -2.01 -3.86 43.10
C PRO A 661 -3.42 -4.25 43.57
N ARG A 662 -3.53 -5.39 44.26
CA ARG A 662 -4.81 -5.90 44.78
C ARG A 662 -5.41 -5.02 45.89
N ALA A 663 -4.57 -4.32 46.65
CA ALA A 663 -4.96 -3.36 47.67
C ALA A 663 -4.00 -2.17 47.68
N LEU A 664 -4.50 -0.98 48.00
CA LEU A 664 -3.73 0.26 48.08
C LEU A 664 -4.13 1.00 49.36
N VAL A 665 -3.18 1.76 49.91
CA VAL A 665 -3.41 2.62 51.08
C VAL A 665 -3.62 4.04 50.57
N GLY A 666 -4.62 4.74 51.09
CA GLY A 666 -4.91 6.11 50.65
C GLY A 666 -5.56 6.97 51.71
N ARG A 667 -5.69 8.25 51.40
CA ARG A 667 -6.33 9.26 52.24
C ARG A 667 -7.47 9.92 51.47
N THR A 668 -8.59 10.13 52.14
CA THR A 668 -9.74 10.84 51.58
C THR A 668 -9.81 12.25 52.17
N TYR A 669 -9.79 13.24 51.28
CA TYR A 669 -9.90 14.65 51.59
C TYR A 669 -11.32 15.12 51.32
N ARG A 670 -11.91 15.84 52.27
CA ARG A 670 -13.22 16.48 52.11
C ARG A 670 -13.02 17.92 51.66
N VAL A 671 -13.55 18.27 50.49
CA VAL A 671 -13.43 19.59 49.88
C VAL A 671 -14.83 20.17 49.68
N GLU A 672 -15.04 21.42 50.09
CA GLU A 672 -16.27 22.17 49.80
C GLU A 672 -16.21 22.71 48.36
N THR A 673 -17.26 22.50 47.59
CA THR A 673 -17.39 23.01 46.21
C THR A 673 -18.70 23.79 46.05
N PRO A 674 -18.85 24.64 45.02
CA PRO A 674 -20.09 25.36 44.76
C PRO A 674 -21.33 24.47 44.58
N LEU A 675 -21.14 23.18 44.31
CA LEU A 675 -22.20 22.19 44.04
C LEU A 675 -22.40 21.18 45.18
N GLY A 676 -21.71 21.37 46.31
CA GLY A 676 -21.77 20.51 47.50
C GLY A 676 -20.41 19.92 47.89
N LYS A 677 -20.42 18.98 48.84
CA LYS A 677 -19.19 18.34 49.34
C LYS A 677 -18.65 17.33 48.33
N ALA A 678 -17.35 17.44 48.03
CA ALA A 678 -16.59 16.46 47.27
C ALA A 678 -15.64 15.69 48.20
N PHE A 679 -15.53 14.39 47.97
CA PHE A 679 -14.57 13.50 48.63
C PHE A 679 -13.54 13.05 47.60
N VAL A 680 -12.29 13.49 47.77
CA VAL A 680 -11.18 13.15 46.89
C VAL A 680 -10.30 12.13 47.61
N THR A 681 -10.30 10.90 47.14
CA THR A 681 -9.46 9.81 47.67
C THR A 681 -8.22 9.68 46.82
N VAL A 682 -7.04 9.86 47.42
CA VAL A 682 -5.73 9.67 46.78
C VAL A 682 -5.09 8.42 47.39
N ASN A 683 -4.83 7.42 46.55
CA ASN A 683 -4.19 6.16 46.95
C ASN A 683 -2.72 6.15 46.49
N GLU A 684 -1.87 5.52 47.29
CA GLU A 684 -0.42 5.43 47.10
C GLU A 684 0.02 3.98 46.90
N ASN A 685 1.07 3.76 46.10
CA ASN A 685 1.66 2.44 45.86
C ASN A 685 3.05 2.32 46.52
N GLY A 686 3.08 2.09 47.83
CA GLY A 686 4.28 1.69 48.59
C GLY A 686 5.42 2.71 48.74
N GLY A 687 5.35 3.87 48.09
CA GLY A 687 6.46 4.84 48.01
C GLY A 687 6.11 6.31 48.25
N GLN A 688 5.02 6.63 48.97
CA GLN A 688 4.51 8.01 49.20
C GLN A 688 4.16 8.82 47.94
N GLN A 689 4.07 8.16 46.78
CA GLN A 689 3.70 8.78 45.51
C GLN A 689 2.24 8.46 45.17
N PRO A 690 1.45 9.45 44.71
CA PRO A 690 0.07 9.21 44.30
C PRO A 690 0.04 8.25 43.10
N PHE A 691 -0.91 7.32 43.14
CA PHE A 691 -1.04 6.25 42.16
C PHE A 691 -2.43 6.24 41.49
N GLU A 692 -3.48 6.50 42.25
CA GLU A 692 -4.84 6.65 41.72
C GLU A 692 -5.65 7.65 42.56
N VAL A 693 -6.59 8.34 41.91
CA VAL A 693 -7.44 9.37 42.49
C VAL A 693 -8.90 9.08 42.17
N PHE A 694 -9.75 9.03 43.19
CA PHE A 694 -11.20 8.95 43.05
C PHE A 694 -11.84 10.23 43.56
N ILE A 695 -12.79 10.78 42.80
CA ILE A 695 -13.54 11.98 43.19
C ILE A 695 -15.01 11.58 43.27
N ASN A 696 -15.59 11.73 44.46
CA ASN A 696 -16.99 11.42 44.69
C ASN A 696 -17.72 12.65 45.24
N THR A 697 -18.68 13.18 44.47
CA THR A 697 -19.48 14.34 44.85
C THR A 697 -20.81 13.91 45.46
N ALA A 698 -21.28 14.58 46.51
CA ALA A 698 -22.42 14.17 47.31
C ALA A 698 -23.77 14.03 46.57
N LYS A 699 -23.89 14.51 45.33
CA LYS A 699 -25.11 14.45 44.51
C LYS A 699 -25.07 13.26 43.54
N ALA A 700 -25.22 12.05 44.09
CA ALA A 700 -25.21 10.80 43.33
C ALA A 700 -26.25 10.83 42.18
N GLY A 701 -25.86 10.36 40.98
CA GLY A 701 -26.73 10.29 39.80
C GLY A 701 -26.89 11.59 38.99
N SER A 702 -26.11 12.64 39.30
CA SER A 702 -26.08 13.89 38.52
C SER A 702 -24.98 13.89 37.44
N GLU A 703 -25.11 14.73 36.41
CA GLU A 703 -24.05 14.97 35.41
C GLU A 703 -22.73 15.37 36.08
N THR A 704 -22.80 16.15 37.16
CA THR A 704 -21.62 16.54 37.96
C THR A 704 -20.90 15.35 38.58
N ALA A 705 -21.63 14.32 39.00
CA ALA A 705 -21.03 13.09 39.53
C ALA A 705 -20.33 12.30 38.41
N ALA A 706 -20.92 12.22 37.22
CA ALA A 706 -20.31 11.57 36.06
C ALA A 706 -19.03 12.29 35.60
N VAL A 707 -19.03 13.62 35.56
CA VAL A 707 -17.84 14.43 35.23
C VAL A 707 -16.75 14.26 36.29
N SER A 708 -17.12 14.25 37.58
CA SER A 708 -16.17 14.05 38.67
C SER A 708 -15.52 12.66 38.62
N GLU A 709 -16.29 11.63 38.31
CA GLU A 709 -15.78 10.27 38.10
C GLU A 709 -14.83 10.20 36.90
N ALA A 710 -15.20 10.82 35.78
CA ALA A 710 -14.37 10.88 34.58
C ALA A 710 -13.01 11.56 34.84
N ILE A 711 -13.03 12.69 35.57
CA ILE A 711 -11.80 13.41 35.96
C ILE A 711 -10.93 12.53 36.87
N GLY A 712 -11.50 11.86 37.87
CA GLY A 712 -10.75 10.94 38.74
C GLY A 712 -10.10 9.79 37.97
N ARG A 713 -10.82 9.20 37.01
CA ARG A 713 -10.28 8.14 36.13
C ARG A 713 -9.14 8.65 35.25
N LEU A 714 -9.27 9.86 34.70
CA LEU A 714 -8.23 10.48 33.86
C LEU A 714 -6.95 10.74 34.67
N ILE A 715 -7.08 11.36 35.85
CA ILE A 715 -5.94 11.62 36.75
C ILE A 715 -5.27 10.29 37.13
N SER A 716 -6.05 9.27 37.50
CA SER A 716 -5.53 7.93 37.81
C SER A 716 -4.79 7.28 36.65
N TYR A 717 -5.23 7.53 35.41
CA TYR A 717 -4.55 7.03 34.23
C TYR A 717 -3.19 7.72 34.05
N VAL A 718 -3.16 9.05 34.12
CA VAL A 718 -1.94 9.87 33.99
C VAL A 718 -0.89 9.51 35.06
N LEU A 719 -1.30 9.26 36.30
CA LEU A 719 -0.40 8.86 37.39
C LEU A 719 0.24 7.47 37.15
N ARG A 720 -0.41 6.62 36.35
CA ARG A 720 0.05 5.25 36.05
C ARG A 720 0.85 5.13 34.76
N LEU A 721 0.89 6.17 33.93
CA LEU A 721 1.75 6.23 32.75
C LEU A 721 3.23 6.38 33.15
N ALA A 722 4.10 5.77 32.35
CA ALA A 722 5.52 6.05 32.40
C ALA A 722 5.74 7.53 32.02
N SER A 723 6.38 8.30 32.91
CA SER A 723 6.71 9.70 32.62
C SER A 723 7.92 10.13 33.45
N PRO A 724 8.77 11.03 32.90
CA PRO A 724 9.97 11.53 33.57
C PRO A 724 9.67 12.48 34.73
N ILE A 725 8.43 12.95 34.87
CA ILE A 725 7.95 13.80 35.98
C ILE A 725 7.40 12.88 37.07
N ALA A 726 7.75 13.11 38.34
CA ALA A 726 7.27 12.28 39.44
C ALA A 726 5.73 12.37 39.56
N PRO A 727 5.01 11.29 39.91
CA PRO A 727 3.54 11.32 40.03
C PRO A 727 3.00 12.41 40.97
N ARG A 728 3.77 12.83 41.97
CA ARG A 728 3.40 13.94 42.87
C ARG A 728 3.49 15.34 42.23
N ASP A 729 4.34 15.49 41.22
CA ASP A 729 4.55 16.77 40.51
C ASP A 729 3.64 16.91 39.28
N ARG A 730 3.04 15.80 38.82
CA ARG A 730 1.95 15.78 37.84
C ARG A 730 0.62 16.06 38.52
#